data_AF-A0A924WQE7-F1
#
_entry.id   AF-A0A924WQE7-F1
#
_cell.length_a   1.000
_cell.length_b   1.000
_cell.length_c   1.000
_cell.angle_alpha   90.00
_cell.angle_beta   90.00
_cell.angle_gamma   90.00
#
_symmetry.space_group_name_H-M   'P 1'
#
loop_
_entity.id
_entity.type
_entity.pdbx_description
1 polymer ?
#
loop_
_entity_poly.entity_id
_entity_poly.type
_entity_poly.pdbx_seq_one_letter_code
_entity_poly.pdbx_strand_id
1 'polypeptide(L)'
;MIQTNSVISDADLLLDYARTRLDPPFRELVGRHIDLVYTAALRQVRDPHLADDVAQAVFLILSKRAASLRWQGSVAGWLLVTTRHVARNALKHEIRLKRREQKVAAMSHENQPPLTPEDESINAVLDQAMSSLNDTDRDVIIQRFFNAKSHREVGEALGVSEEAASKRVARALEKLRAVLTNSGINTSAAALSAVLPIIAVKPAPPALAAAISGNFTATTSFVAAIAKPVLGGKTVTGALIAWGSAAVLAVAVTAGVVVMQNTNPAPPAPPPQAAAPVKPATDPTTLTISVIDTQTKTPVPGAEVQLQRNGNGRAWVPVDAQGHVQLPMPGPRESMTIFARAPGRVPATIQFNNSPIRGDRPSELAFPLDKGQVIGGIVVDEKGEPVPEAIVRLTNFSSGNRSGEPQPQLSGIQITTDTEGRWTYESAPLELSRVGIAVTHPSVVSEESYSSQYPAEELKNETAKIPLVKSKVQVHTRTGVVLDPDGKPMSGVTVTWAFNHQQNDKPTAKTDSDGRFSITSKYNYHAGIAVQIPGYAPAQVEAQKVTEGNPVTLRLTRPVALEGIVVDENNAPVRGATVGLSQWRDMQLINWKGKTDSAGKFTWAEAPNDEVEITIAAPKKMPMTVVMKPGGAPSPVTLYPSMEIVGKVIDVDTREPVQEFTMTYGTRNRGSDNVSWQSYYTRTIANGKYEATMDSFGSGGKLRVEAKGYLPVVSRMIEPKESVAGKVTIDFELKKGSGPSGTVVDADGKPVGDVSVVAIPKNSGYSVSIDTPTRDIANIAGAATVKTDAQGRFIFNPLEGQYSVITSCDAGLAVSDLPLSADQTIKLQKWGTIDGVWKQNAGVAAGVNVVISVGRFGGDGAGFYVQTDRRTRTDAQGRFTINRVPPGVVQVSREVPIATGTAFISLQSVEVASGQTLTLDIGGKGRPVIGKIVLPPELASKVALGGNNLFAFYAQSMTTSAFNPFDVVEFPADYADMTTQARAKWNQEFMQKPKMAAMFKAMQDRGNSSQVQFTLASDGTFRADDVLPGRYRVTVELREPWVPGRRTLPDLLAKIDKTFDVPATPAVPTDIPVDIGTLTPGSQAPVAELKIGSALPAVPLVTLDGKPLDLAEFRGKVLLIHTWHLDGQQMSDAAKQIEDEYAGNEQVIVLHVGIQTLKDWAARIAEKKAWRGISAIGAAEYAKQYDPAAWNAWRCNYSAPECLLVDRDGKLVARISKPDDLKKAVADLMSKP
;
A
#
# COMPACT_ATOMS: atom_id res chain seq x y z
N MET A 1 26.25 6.64 70.03
CA MET A 1 26.69 5.53 69.16
C MET A 1 27.22 6.14 67.88
N ILE A 2 28.44 5.80 67.45
CA ILE A 2 29.04 6.32 66.21
C ILE A 2 29.42 5.09 65.38
N GLN A 3 28.72 4.85 64.28
CA GLN A 3 29.18 3.93 63.24
C GLN A 3 29.86 4.75 62.14
N THR A 4 31.15 4.48 61.93
CA THR A 4 31.93 5.04 60.83
C THR A 4 31.54 4.33 59.53
N ASN A 5 30.96 5.06 58.58
CA ASN A 5 30.67 4.54 57.23
C ASN A 5 32.00 4.19 56.52
N SER A 6 32.34 2.90 56.45
CA SER A 6 33.38 2.42 55.53
C SER A 6 32.82 2.35 54.12
N VAL A 7 33.42 3.11 53.18
CA VAL A 7 33.01 3.10 51.77
C VAL A 7 33.33 1.73 51.17
N ILE A 8 32.30 0.93 50.92
CA ILE A 8 32.42 -0.41 50.32
C ILE A 8 32.96 -0.26 48.89
N SER A 9 34.03 -1.00 48.56
CA SER A 9 34.65 -0.92 47.23
C SER A 9 33.79 -1.62 46.17
N ASP A 10 33.96 -1.24 44.90
CA ASP A 10 33.21 -1.85 43.81
C ASP A 10 33.56 -3.34 43.61
N ALA A 11 34.76 -3.76 44.02
CA ALA A 11 35.15 -5.16 44.04
C ALA A 11 34.39 -5.95 45.12
N ASP A 12 34.20 -5.35 46.31
CA ASP A 12 33.44 -5.96 47.41
C ASP A 12 31.94 -6.06 47.08
N LEU A 13 31.35 -4.99 46.51
CA LEU A 13 29.96 -5.00 46.03
C LEU A 13 29.71 -6.11 44.99
N LEU A 14 30.66 -6.32 44.08
CA LEU A 14 30.55 -7.32 43.03
C LEU A 14 30.82 -8.74 43.53
N LEU A 15 31.72 -8.91 44.51
CA LEU A 15 31.94 -10.17 45.22
C LEU A 15 30.72 -10.57 46.07
N ASP A 16 30.09 -9.61 46.74
CA ASP A 16 28.89 -9.83 47.51
C ASP A 16 27.71 -10.21 46.58
N TYR A 17 27.52 -9.48 45.47
CA TYR A 17 26.57 -9.89 44.43
C TYR A 17 26.86 -11.28 43.87
N ALA A 18 28.12 -11.63 43.61
CA ALA A 18 28.49 -12.93 43.07
C ALA A 18 28.17 -14.10 44.03
N ARG A 19 28.21 -13.85 45.34
CA ARG A 19 27.90 -14.81 46.41
C ARG A 19 26.40 -14.89 46.73
N THR A 20 25.77 -13.75 46.92
CA THR A 20 24.38 -13.66 47.44
C THR A 20 23.33 -13.62 46.34
N ARG A 21 23.70 -13.16 45.13
CA ARG A 21 22.79 -12.85 44.01
C ARG A 21 21.68 -11.86 44.35
N LEU A 22 21.85 -11.06 45.41
CA LEU A 22 20.88 -10.04 45.83
C LEU A 22 21.02 -8.75 45.03
N ASP A 23 19.91 -8.12 44.70
CA ASP A 23 19.87 -6.86 43.94
C ASP A 23 20.69 -5.68 44.53
N PRO A 24 20.68 -5.39 45.85
CA PRO A 24 21.18 -4.10 46.34
C PRO A 24 22.68 -3.83 46.07
N PRO A 25 23.62 -4.79 46.27
CA PRO A 25 25.03 -4.57 45.92
C PRO A 25 25.25 -4.32 44.41
N PHE A 26 24.46 -4.97 43.55
CA PHE A 26 24.56 -4.77 42.10
C PHE A 26 23.95 -3.44 41.65
N ARG A 27 22.81 -3.05 42.23
CA ARG A 27 22.14 -1.77 41.99
C ARG A 27 23.04 -0.57 42.34
N GLU A 28 23.75 -0.66 43.47
CA GLU A 28 24.76 0.34 43.86
C GLU A 28 25.89 0.43 42.83
N LEU A 29 26.40 -0.72 42.36
CA LEU A 29 27.47 -0.77 41.36
C LEU A 29 27.03 -0.23 39.99
N VAL A 30 25.79 -0.50 39.57
CA VAL A 30 25.17 0.12 38.37
C VAL A 30 25.08 1.63 38.55
N GLY A 31 24.54 2.11 39.69
CA GLY A 31 24.39 3.54 39.96
C GLY A 31 25.70 4.32 39.92
N ARG A 32 26.82 3.73 40.36
CA ARG A 32 28.16 4.34 40.33
C ARG A 32 28.78 4.46 38.94
N HIS A 33 28.44 3.56 38.00
CA HIS A 33 29.19 3.39 36.74
C HIS A 33 28.36 3.54 35.47
N ILE A 34 27.03 3.67 35.57
CA ILE A 34 26.14 3.72 34.40
C ILE A 34 26.43 4.92 33.49
N ASP A 35 26.68 6.11 34.06
CA ASP A 35 26.95 7.32 33.27
C ASP A 35 28.28 7.22 32.50
N LEU A 36 29.29 6.58 33.09
CA LEU A 36 30.58 6.29 32.46
C LEU A 36 30.42 5.30 31.30
N VAL A 37 29.69 4.21 31.52
CA VAL A 37 29.40 3.17 30.51
C VAL A 37 28.55 3.73 29.38
N TYR A 38 27.48 4.46 29.68
CA TYR A 38 26.59 5.08 28.70
C TYR A 38 27.33 6.14 27.87
N THR A 39 28.14 7.00 28.50
CA THR A 39 28.97 7.98 27.79
C THR A 39 29.98 7.29 26.86
N ALA A 40 30.67 6.25 27.33
CA ALA A 40 31.62 5.50 26.52
C ALA A 40 30.96 4.69 25.39
N ALA A 41 29.72 4.23 25.58
CA ALA A 41 28.92 3.61 24.54
C ALA A 41 28.52 4.65 23.48
N LEU A 42 27.95 5.78 23.91
CA LEU A 42 27.46 6.87 23.06
C LEU A 42 28.57 7.50 22.21
N ARG A 43 29.78 7.67 22.75
CA ARG A 43 30.95 8.14 21.97
C ARG A 43 31.30 7.19 20.82
N GLN A 44 31.17 5.88 21.05
CA GLN A 44 31.55 4.86 20.08
C GLN A 44 30.45 4.61 19.04
N VAL A 45 29.19 4.48 19.46
CA VAL A 45 28.08 4.15 18.55
C VAL A 45 27.40 5.37 17.92
N ARG A 46 27.60 6.57 18.50
CA ARG A 46 27.04 7.86 18.07
C ARG A 46 25.50 7.92 17.97
N ASP A 47 24.82 6.98 18.62
CA ASP A 47 23.36 6.84 18.66
C ASP A 47 22.91 6.60 20.13
N PRO A 48 22.03 7.43 20.71
CA PRO A 48 21.56 7.28 22.09
C PRO A 48 20.87 5.94 22.39
N HIS A 49 20.02 5.44 21.50
CA HIS A 49 19.29 4.19 21.72
C HIS A 49 20.21 2.98 21.61
N LEU A 50 21.15 3.00 20.65
CA LEU A 50 22.17 1.97 20.55
C LEU A 50 23.15 2.01 21.74
N ALA A 51 23.34 3.18 22.36
CA ALA A 51 24.13 3.34 23.58
C ALA A 51 23.42 2.77 24.82
N ASP A 52 22.10 2.95 24.93
CA ASP A 52 21.26 2.31 25.95
C ASP A 52 21.38 0.78 25.88
N ASP A 53 21.22 0.19 24.70
CA ASP A 53 21.33 -1.27 24.48
C ASP A 53 22.74 -1.80 24.79
N VAL A 54 23.79 -1.07 24.40
CA VAL A 54 25.18 -1.41 24.73
C VAL A 54 25.40 -1.36 26.25
N ALA A 55 24.91 -0.34 26.95
CA ALA A 55 25.04 -0.23 28.40
C ALA A 55 24.31 -1.38 29.12
N GLN A 56 23.07 -1.70 28.72
CA GLN A 56 22.33 -2.86 29.22
C GLN A 56 23.09 -4.16 29.00
N ALA A 57 23.64 -4.37 27.80
CA ALA A 57 24.43 -5.56 27.49
C ALA A 57 25.73 -5.66 28.30
N VAL A 58 26.42 -4.54 28.58
CA VAL A 58 27.63 -4.52 29.42
C VAL A 58 27.33 -4.96 30.86
N PHE A 59 26.31 -4.37 31.50
CA PHE A 59 25.92 -4.77 32.86
C PHE A 59 25.31 -6.18 32.90
N LEU A 60 24.61 -6.63 31.84
CA LEU A 60 24.20 -8.03 31.70
C LEU A 60 25.40 -9.00 31.66
N ILE A 61 26.47 -8.68 30.93
CA ILE A 61 27.69 -9.50 30.92
C ILE A 61 28.35 -9.49 32.29
N LEU A 62 28.42 -8.33 32.95
CA LEU A 62 28.95 -8.20 34.31
C LEU A 62 28.19 -9.11 35.28
N SER A 63 26.85 -9.04 35.31
CA SER A 63 26.02 -9.85 36.22
C SER A 63 26.21 -11.36 36.02
N LYS A 64 26.34 -11.80 34.76
CA LYS A 64 26.54 -13.21 34.41
C LYS A 64 27.95 -13.69 34.71
N ARG A 65 28.98 -12.85 34.55
CA ARG A 65 30.39 -13.23 34.75
C ARG A 65 30.95 -12.88 36.13
N ALA A 66 30.22 -12.18 36.99
CA ALA A 66 30.66 -11.72 38.32
C ALA A 66 31.41 -12.79 39.14
N ALA A 67 30.90 -14.03 39.19
CA ALA A 67 31.51 -15.16 39.91
C ALA A 67 32.70 -15.84 39.19
N SER A 68 32.90 -15.56 37.90
CA SER A 68 33.94 -16.19 37.06
C SER A 68 35.17 -15.30 36.83
N LEU A 69 35.06 -14.01 37.14
CA LEU A 69 36.11 -13.03 36.91
C LEU A 69 37.03 -12.95 38.14
N ARG A 70 38.34 -13.16 37.93
CA ARG A 70 39.37 -12.96 38.96
C ARG A 70 39.79 -11.49 38.96
N TRP A 71 39.21 -10.71 39.86
CA TRP A 71 39.42 -9.27 39.96
C TRP A 71 40.80 -8.92 40.53
N GLN A 72 41.73 -8.56 39.64
CA GLN A 72 43.07 -8.04 39.98
C GLN A 72 43.27 -6.59 39.48
N GLY A 73 42.20 -5.89 39.11
CA GLY A 73 42.22 -4.53 38.58
C GLY A 73 40.85 -3.85 38.66
N SER A 74 40.79 -2.60 38.20
CA SER A 74 39.63 -1.69 38.32
C SER A 74 38.38 -2.15 37.55
N VAL A 75 37.23 -2.17 38.25
CA VAL A 75 35.92 -2.52 37.67
C VAL A 75 35.53 -1.52 36.58
N ALA A 76 35.81 -0.23 36.76
CA ALA A 76 35.58 0.80 35.75
C ALA A 76 36.43 0.55 34.47
N GLY A 77 37.69 0.13 34.64
CA GLY A 77 38.55 -0.28 33.52
C GLY A 77 37.96 -1.47 32.73
N TRP A 78 37.50 -2.50 33.44
CA TRP A 78 36.83 -3.66 32.82
C TRP A 78 35.53 -3.28 32.10
N LEU A 79 34.74 -2.38 32.70
CA LEU A 79 33.51 -1.86 32.11
C LEU A 79 33.77 -1.09 30.81
N LEU A 80 34.77 -0.20 30.76
CA LEU A 80 35.14 0.54 29.55
C LEU A 80 35.63 -0.39 28.42
N VAL A 81 36.46 -1.38 28.75
CA VAL A 81 36.92 -2.40 27.78
C VAL A 81 35.74 -3.24 27.27
N THR A 82 34.85 -3.68 28.14
CA THR A 82 33.66 -4.46 27.77
C THR A 82 32.70 -3.62 26.92
N THR A 83 32.49 -2.36 27.27
CA THR A 83 31.71 -1.38 26.49
C THR A 83 32.25 -1.24 25.09
N ARG A 84 33.58 -1.18 24.90
CA ARG A 84 34.20 -1.16 23.57
C ARG A 84 33.94 -2.43 22.75
N HIS A 85 34.00 -3.61 23.38
CA HIS A 85 33.70 -4.87 22.68
C HIS A 85 32.22 -4.98 22.31
N VAL A 86 31.31 -4.59 23.20
CA VAL A 86 29.87 -4.62 22.97
C VAL A 86 29.45 -3.55 21.96
N ALA A 87 29.95 -2.32 22.05
CA ALA A 87 29.73 -1.24 21.07
C ALA A 87 30.23 -1.63 19.68
N ARG A 88 31.41 -2.26 19.55
CA ARG A 88 31.93 -2.76 18.27
C ARG A 88 31.09 -3.93 17.72
N ASN A 89 30.46 -4.73 18.57
CA ASN A 89 29.52 -5.77 18.13
C ASN A 89 28.16 -5.18 17.71
N ALA A 90 27.66 -4.19 18.46
CA ALA A 90 26.47 -3.42 18.14
C ALA A 90 26.64 -2.70 16.79
N LEU A 91 27.72 -1.96 16.59
CA LEU A 91 28.07 -1.36 15.31
C LEU A 91 28.25 -2.37 14.19
N LYS A 92 28.80 -3.57 14.44
CA LYS A 92 28.87 -4.63 13.42
C LYS A 92 27.49 -5.21 13.07
N HIS A 93 26.59 -5.31 14.04
CA HIS A 93 25.20 -5.74 13.83
C HIS A 93 24.42 -4.67 13.07
N GLU A 94 24.59 -3.42 13.47
CA GLU A 94 24.02 -2.21 12.87
C GLU A 94 24.54 -1.98 11.45
N ILE A 95 25.84 -2.17 11.18
CA ILE A 95 26.39 -2.17 9.81
C ILE A 95 25.86 -3.37 9.00
N ARG A 96 25.40 -4.46 9.64
CA ARG A 96 24.75 -5.59 8.94
C ARG A 96 23.28 -5.30 8.62
N LEU A 97 22.57 -4.58 9.48
CA LEU A 97 21.23 -4.02 9.26
C LEU A 97 21.29 -2.90 8.21
N LYS A 98 22.15 -1.91 8.39
CA LYS A 98 22.42 -0.85 7.41
C LYS A 98 22.98 -1.39 6.09
N ARG A 99 23.70 -2.52 6.03
CA ARG A 99 24.01 -3.20 4.74
C ARG A 99 22.87 -4.06 4.18
N ARG A 100 21.84 -4.38 4.96
CA ARG A 100 20.55 -4.90 4.46
C ARG A 100 19.68 -3.75 3.91
N GLU A 101 19.66 -2.61 4.58
CA GLU A 101 18.90 -1.41 4.22
C GLU A 101 19.54 -0.63 3.06
N GLN A 102 20.86 -0.41 3.07
CA GLN A 102 21.61 0.16 1.94
C GLN A 102 21.63 -0.79 0.72
N LYS A 103 21.32 -2.08 0.88
CA LYS A 103 21.02 -2.97 -0.26
C LYS A 103 19.64 -2.73 -0.89
N VAL A 104 18.81 -1.88 -0.29
CA VAL A 104 17.59 -1.30 -0.89
C VAL A 104 17.88 0.11 -1.45
N ALA A 105 18.80 0.87 -0.85
CA ALA A 105 19.14 2.24 -1.28
C ALA A 105 20.21 2.34 -2.39
N ALA A 106 21.02 1.31 -2.65
CA ALA A 106 22.11 1.36 -3.62
C ALA A 106 21.67 1.13 -5.09
N MET A 107 20.83 2.04 -5.61
CA MET A 107 20.64 2.32 -7.04
C MET A 107 20.39 3.82 -7.30
N SER A 108 21.31 4.69 -6.86
CA SER A 108 21.46 6.07 -7.36
C SER A 108 22.84 6.65 -7.01
N HIS A 109 23.55 7.09 -8.05
CA HIS A 109 24.79 7.87 -8.10
C HIS A 109 26.10 7.36 -7.46
N GLU A 110 27.08 7.20 -8.35
CA GLU A 110 28.51 7.30 -8.12
C GLU A 110 28.96 8.77 -8.39
N ASN A 111 30.17 9.15 -7.94
CA ASN A 111 30.76 10.51 -7.83
C ASN A 111 30.36 11.36 -6.60
N GLN A 112 31.18 11.26 -5.55
CA GLN A 112 31.39 12.31 -4.55
C GLN A 112 32.86 12.79 -4.61
N PRO A 113 33.15 14.10 -4.46
CA PRO A 113 34.50 14.57 -4.11
C PRO A 113 34.83 14.25 -2.64
N PRO A 114 36.12 14.30 -2.23
CA PRO A 114 36.51 13.96 -0.87
C PRO A 114 35.99 14.96 0.18
N LEU A 115 35.47 14.45 1.30
CA LEU A 115 35.10 15.26 2.46
C LEU A 115 36.36 15.73 3.22
N THR A 116 36.34 16.98 3.67
CA THR A 116 37.41 17.60 4.49
C THR A 116 37.38 17.07 5.95
N PRO A 117 38.51 16.62 6.52
CA PRO A 117 38.52 15.92 7.80
C PRO A 117 38.97 16.79 9.00
N GLU A 118 38.07 17.55 9.64
CA GLU A 118 38.45 18.39 10.79
C GLU A 118 37.76 18.10 12.14
N ASP A 119 36.57 17.48 12.19
CA ASP A 119 35.91 17.11 13.48
C ASP A 119 35.92 15.61 13.83
N GLU A 120 36.25 14.71 12.89
CA GLU A 120 36.04 13.27 13.11
C GLU A 120 37.14 12.52 13.88
N SER A 121 38.31 13.13 14.11
CA SER A 121 39.49 12.41 14.62
C SER A 121 39.63 12.39 16.15
N ILE A 122 39.38 13.53 16.83
CA ILE A 122 39.91 13.76 18.19
C ILE A 122 39.33 12.79 19.24
N ASN A 123 38.01 12.60 19.27
CA ASN A 123 37.36 11.81 20.33
C ASN A 123 37.60 10.29 20.20
N ALA A 124 37.62 9.75 18.97
CA ALA A 124 37.91 8.33 18.75
C ALA A 124 39.38 7.99 19.02
N VAL A 125 40.29 8.91 18.67
CA VAL A 125 41.72 8.79 18.99
C VAL A 125 41.97 8.93 20.50
N LEU A 126 41.18 9.73 21.23
CA LEU A 126 41.26 9.83 22.69
C LEU A 126 40.88 8.53 23.41
N ASP A 127 39.75 7.90 23.05
CA ASP A 127 39.35 6.62 23.68
C ASP A 127 40.36 5.50 23.34
N GLN A 128 40.94 5.52 22.13
CA GLN A 128 42.04 4.62 21.76
C GLN A 128 43.30 4.89 22.60
N ALA A 129 43.69 6.15 22.78
CA ALA A 129 44.85 6.54 23.58
C ALA A 129 44.68 6.16 25.06
N MET A 130 43.51 6.43 25.65
CA MET A 130 43.16 5.99 27.00
C MET A 130 43.23 4.45 27.15
N SER A 131 42.79 3.69 26.14
CA SER A 131 42.89 2.22 26.17
C SER A 131 44.33 1.70 26.14
N SER A 132 45.29 2.47 25.61
CA SER A 132 46.70 2.09 25.47
C SER A 132 47.57 2.34 26.71
N LEU A 133 47.09 3.15 27.66
CA LEU A 133 47.75 3.33 28.96
C LEU A 133 47.71 2.03 29.76
N ASN A 134 48.67 1.82 30.65
CA ASN A 134 48.55 0.75 31.66
C ASN A 134 47.46 1.09 32.68
N ASP A 135 46.96 0.08 33.38
CA ASP A 135 45.80 0.23 34.25
C ASP A 135 46.01 1.28 35.36
N THR A 136 47.19 1.32 35.98
CA THR A 136 47.53 2.31 37.01
C THR A 136 47.51 3.75 36.50
N ASP A 137 48.11 4.02 35.34
CA ASP A 137 48.11 5.37 34.75
C ASP A 137 46.70 5.76 34.26
N ARG A 138 45.93 4.79 33.75
CA ARG A 138 44.54 5.00 33.29
C ARG A 138 43.61 5.30 34.45
N ASP A 139 43.67 4.53 35.53
CA ASP A 139 42.86 4.73 36.74
C ASP A 139 43.16 6.07 37.39
N VAL A 140 44.42 6.52 37.41
CA VAL A 140 44.79 7.86 37.89
C VAL A 140 44.10 8.98 37.09
N ILE A 141 44.04 8.87 35.76
CA ILE A 141 43.32 9.84 34.90
C ILE A 141 41.80 9.75 35.12
N ILE A 142 41.24 8.55 35.22
CA ILE A 142 39.81 8.34 35.47
C ILE A 142 39.40 8.95 36.82
N GLN A 143 40.10 8.62 37.90
CA GLN A 143 39.79 9.16 39.23
C GLN A 143 39.93 10.70 39.27
N ARG A 144 40.97 11.26 38.64
CA ARG A 144 41.22 12.71 38.66
C ARG A 144 40.26 13.54 37.81
N PHE A 145 39.96 13.10 36.59
CA PHE A 145 39.28 13.92 35.58
C PHE A 145 37.86 13.46 35.23
N PHE A 146 37.54 12.18 35.41
CA PHE A 146 36.21 11.63 35.12
C PHE A 146 35.37 11.47 36.39
N ASN A 147 36.00 11.11 37.52
CA ASN A 147 35.35 11.07 38.84
C ASN A 147 35.56 12.36 39.65
N ALA A 148 36.14 13.41 39.03
CA ALA A 148 36.39 14.75 39.59
C ALA A 148 37.16 14.86 40.93
N LYS A 149 37.82 13.79 41.40
CA LYS A 149 38.52 13.77 42.70
C LYS A 149 39.72 14.71 42.74
N SER A 150 40.02 15.28 43.91
CA SER A 150 41.24 16.04 44.17
C SER A 150 42.51 15.18 44.15
N HIS A 151 43.69 15.79 44.06
CA HIS A 151 44.96 15.04 44.12
C HIS A 151 45.15 14.32 45.46
N ARG A 152 44.64 14.90 46.56
CA ARG A 152 44.52 14.26 47.86
C ARG A 152 43.70 12.98 47.83
N GLU A 153 42.46 13.04 47.35
CA GLU A 153 41.56 11.88 47.29
C GLU A 153 42.07 10.79 46.32
N VAL A 154 42.78 11.19 45.24
CA VAL A 154 43.49 10.24 44.37
C VAL A 154 44.68 9.60 45.10
N GLY A 155 45.38 10.31 45.98
CA GLY A 155 46.43 9.76 46.83
C GLY A 155 45.88 8.78 47.87
N GLU A 156 44.84 9.17 48.59
CA GLU A 156 44.13 8.34 49.57
C GLU A 156 43.59 7.05 48.91
N ALA A 157 42.98 7.15 47.72
CA ALA A 157 42.49 5.98 46.96
C ALA A 157 43.59 5.05 46.42
N LEU A 158 44.84 5.52 46.34
CA LEU A 158 45.99 4.77 45.81
C LEU A 158 47.05 4.44 46.88
N GLY A 159 46.79 4.73 48.15
CA GLY A 159 47.72 4.51 49.27
C GLY A 159 49.03 5.29 49.17
N VAL A 160 49.02 6.49 48.57
CA VAL A 160 50.21 7.35 48.39
C VAL A 160 49.96 8.79 48.81
N SER A 161 51.03 9.54 49.09
CA SER A 161 50.90 10.97 49.41
C SER A 161 50.29 11.76 48.24
N GLU A 162 49.58 12.86 48.55
CA GLU A 162 49.00 13.76 47.56
C GLU A 162 50.04 14.25 46.53
N GLU A 163 51.26 14.55 46.98
CA GLU A 163 52.34 14.97 46.09
C GLU A 163 52.80 13.85 45.14
N ALA A 164 52.81 12.60 45.61
CA ALA A 164 53.08 11.43 44.77
C ALA A 164 51.92 11.14 43.79
N ALA A 165 50.67 11.37 44.21
CA ALA A 165 49.49 11.28 43.34
C ALA A 165 49.50 12.36 42.24
N SER A 166 49.81 13.61 42.59
CA SER A 166 50.00 14.71 41.63
C SER A 166 51.11 14.38 40.61
N LYS A 167 52.28 13.92 41.08
CA LYS A 167 53.37 13.45 40.21
C LYS A 167 53.01 12.19 39.39
N ARG A 168 52.00 11.40 39.77
CA ARG A 168 51.47 10.30 38.95
C ARG A 168 50.49 10.81 37.89
N VAL A 169 49.57 11.72 38.23
CA VAL A 169 48.65 12.37 37.28
C VAL A 169 49.44 13.05 36.15
N ALA A 170 50.46 13.86 36.50
CA ALA A 170 51.27 14.55 35.51
C ALA A 170 51.98 13.58 34.54
N ARG A 171 52.50 12.45 35.05
CA ARG A 171 53.15 11.42 34.23
C ARG A 171 52.16 10.65 33.36
N ALA A 172 50.94 10.39 33.84
CA ALA A 172 49.89 9.74 33.07
C ALA A 172 49.40 10.66 31.92
N LEU A 173 49.21 11.96 32.18
CA LEU A 173 48.88 12.95 31.15
C LEU A 173 49.97 13.06 30.07
N GLU A 174 51.25 13.03 30.45
CA GLU A 174 52.35 13.12 29.48
C GLU A 174 52.45 11.86 28.61
N LYS A 175 52.15 10.67 29.16
CA LYS A 175 52.00 9.44 28.36
C LYS A 175 50.80 9.51 27.42
N LEU A 176 49.65 10.02 27.88
CA LEU A 176 48.47 10.22 27.03
C LEU A 176 48.79 11.19 25.88
N ARG A 177 49.49 12.29 26.18
CA ARG A 177 49.99 13.27 25.19
C ARG A 177 50.87 12.62 24.12
N ALA A 178 51.81 11.77 24.52
CA ALA A 178 52.70 11.06 23.59
C ALA A 178 51.93 10.12 22.64
N VAL A 179 50.91 9.41 23.13
CA VAL A 179 50.07 8.54 22.29
C VAL A 179 49.21 9.34 21.32
N LEU A 180 48.64 10.47 21.76
CA LEU A 180 47.89 11.39 20.90
C LEU A 180 48.76 12.01 19.81
N THR A 181 50.00 12.41 20.16
CA THR A 181 51.00 12.93 19.22
C THR A 181 51.37 11.90 18.16
N ASN A 182 51.63 10.65 18.57
CA ASN A 182 51.87 9.53 17.63
C ASN A 182 50.65 9.18 16.75
N SER A 183 49.46 9.67 17.11
CA SER A 183 48.21 9.53 16.35
C SER A 183 47.87 10.79 15.54
N GLY A 184 48.81 11.73 15.40
CA GLY A 184 48.67 12.96 14.60
C GLY A 184 48.14 14.18 15.35
N ILE A 185 47.88 14.10 16.66
CA ILE A 185 47.29 15.19 17.45
C ILE A 185 48.36 15.85 18.32
N ASN A 186 48.87 16.99 17.87
CA ASN A 186 49.80 17.82 18.64
C ASN A 186 49.06 18.62 19.73
N THR A 187 49.27 18.27 20.99
CA THR A 187 48.66 18.93 22.15
C THR A 187 49.63 19.00 23.33
N SER A 188 49.35 19.86 24.32
CA SER A 188 50.14 20.01 25.55
C SER A 188 49.46 19.31 26.74
N ALA A 189 50.25 18.90 27.75
CA ALA A 189 49.68 18.28 28.96
C ALA A 189 48.74 19.25 29.72
N ALA A 190 48.99 20.56 29.65
CA ALA A 190 48.12 21.60 30.20
C ALA A 190 46.79 21.70 29.44
N ALA A 191 46.83 21.68 28.09
CA ALA A 191 45.61 21.66 27.28
C ALA A 191 44.78 20.39 27.51
N LEU A 192 45.43 19.22 27.62
CA LEU A 192 44.75 17.97 28.00
C LEU A 192 44.10 18.06 29.39
N SER A 193 44.80 18.61 30.39
CA SER A 193 44.24 18.78 31.74
C SER A 193 43.06 19.76 31.79
N ALA A 194 42.98 20.71 30.85
CA ALA A 194 41.85 21.64 30.73
C ALA A 194 40.67 21.05 29.93
N VAL A 195 40.95 20.26 28.90
CA VAL A 195 39.93 19.70 27.99
C VAL A 195 39.33 18.39 28.50
N LEU A 196 40.08 17.52 29.19
CA LEU A 196 39.57 16.24 29.71
C LEU A 196 38.30 16.38 30.59
N PRO A 197 38.16 17.39 31.48
CA PRO A 197 36.91 17.65 32.19
C PRO A 197 35.77 18.17 31.30
N ILE A 198 36.09 18.88 30.22
CA ILE A 198 35.13 19.53 29.31
C ILE A 198 34.50 18.51 28.33
N ILE A 199 35.20 17.40 28.03
CA ILE A 199 34.62 16.23 27.35
C ILE A 199 33.75 15.45 28.34
N ALA A 200 32.74 16.14 28.88
CA ALA A 200 31.99 15.74 30.06
C ALA A 200 31.24 14.40 29.89
N VAL A 201 31.06 13.72 31.00
CA VAL A 201 30.17 12.57 31.13
C VAL A 201 28.74 13.05 30.86
N LYS A 202 28.05 12.45 29.88
CA LYS A 202 26.62 12.66 29.68
C LYS A 202 25.89 11.74 30.67
N PRO A 203 25.01 12.27 31.54
CA PRO A 203 24.24 11.42 32.45
C PRO A 203 23.38 10.45 31.64
N ALA A 204 23.31 9.21 32.10
CA ALA A 204 22.44 8.20 31.53
C ALA A 204 20.96 8.58 31.77
N PRO A 205 20.04 8.20 30.86
CA PRO A 205 18.62 8.39 31.10
C PRO A 205 18.20 7.70 32.42
N PRO A 206 17.43 8.33 33.32
CA PRO A 206 17.03 7.72 34.59
C PRO A 206 16.30 6.38 34.44
N ALA A 207 15.56 6.22 33.33
CA ALA A 207 14.90 4.97 32.97
C ALA A 207 15.89 3.82 32.68
N LEU A 208 17.10 4.10 32.19
CA LEU A 208 18.14 3.10 31.91
C LEU A 208 18.69 2.50 33.21
N ALA A 209 18.93 3.33 34.22
CA ALA A 209 19.36 2.89 35.54
C ALA A 209 18.29 1.98 36.19
N ALA A 210 17.01 2.34 36.07
CA ALA A 210 15.90 1.51 36.54
C ALA A 210 15.79 0.17 35.78
N ALA A 211 15.93 0.19 34.45
CA ALA A 211 15.85 -1.01 33.61
C ALA A 211 16.97 -2.03 33.89
N ILE A 212 18.20 -1.56 34.14
CA ILE A 212 19.36 -2.41 34.48
C ILE A 212 19.29 -2.92 35.94
N SER A 213 18.60 -2.18 36.81
CA SER A 213 18.51 -2.47 38.25
C SER A 213 17.26 -3.26 38.65
N GLY A 214 16.38 -3.61 37.71
CA GLY A 214 15.26 -4.53 37.90
C GLY A 214 15.62 -5.96 37.51
N ASN A 215 14.98 -6.95 38.12
CA ASN A 215 15.21 -8.39 37.88
C ASN A 215 15.33 -8.73 36.38
N PHE A 216 16.54 -9.11 35.93
CA PHE A 216 16.92 -9.48 34.55
C PHE A 216 16.18 -10.74 34.04
N THR A 217 14.86 -10.64 33.86
CA THR A 217 13.96 -11.73 33.46
C THR A 217 13.44 -11.58 32.03
N ALA A 218 13.44 -10.36 31.48
CA ALA A 218 13.15 -10.08 30.08
C ALA A 218 14.37 -9.43 29.40
N THR A 219 15.25 -10.23 28.79
CA THR A 219 16.29 -9.70 27.90
C THR A 219 15.74 -9.59 26.48
N THR A 220 15.82 -8.41 25.85
CA THR A 220 15.46 -8.30 24.43
C THR A 220 16.40 -9.15 23.57
N SER A 221 15.90 -9.65 22.44
CA SER A 221 16.66 -10.51 21.52
C SER A 221 17.92 -9.82 20.97
N PHE A 222 17.91 -8.49 20.86
CA PHE A 222 19.04 -7.68 20.43
C PHE A 222 20.14 -7.54 21.49
N VAL A 223 19.80 -7.15 22.74
CA VAL A 223 20.76 -7.07 23.87
C VAL A 223 21.44 -8.44 24.09
N ALA A 224 20.68 -9.53 23.99
CA ALA A 224 21.23 -10.88 24.04
C ALA A 224 22.16 -11.21 22.85
N ALA A 225 21.89 -10.69 21.65
CA ALA A 225 22.70 -10.94 20.46
C ALA A 225 24.04 -10.20 20.47
N ILE A 226 24.10 -8.96 20.97
CA ILE A 226 25.36 -8.18 21.06
C ILE A 226 26.25 -8.63 22.23
N ALA A 227 25.65 -9.20 23.29
CA ALA A 227 26.37 -9.77 24.44
C ALA A 227 26.92 -11.19 24.19
N LYS A 228 26.23 -12.03 23.41
CA LYS A 228 26.58 -13.43 23.10
C LYS A 228 28.06 -13.65 22.71
N PRO A 229 28.68 -12.85 21.81
CA PRO A 229 30.07 -13.05 21.40
C PRO A 229 31.10 -12.85 22.53
N VAL A 230 30.76 -12.07 23.55
CA VAL A 230 31.66 -11.74 24.69
C VAL A 230 31.60 -12.82 25.77
N LEU A 231 30.47 -13.54 25.89
CA LEU A 231 30.26 -14.58 26.90
C LEU A 231 31.00 -15.90 26.61
N GLY A 232 31.27 -16.20 25.33
CA GLY A 232 32.29 -17.18 24.87
C GLY A 232 32.23 -18.60 25.45
N GLY A 233 31.46 -19.51 24.83
CA GLY A 233 31.55 -20.95 25.11
C GLY A 233 30.21 -21.69 25.07
N LYS A 234 30.24 -23.01 24.81
CA LYS A 234 29.08 -23.90 24.75
C LYS A 234 28.82 -24.52 26.15
N THR A 235 27.58 -24.50 26.65
CA THR A 235 27.13 -25.35 27.77
C THR A 235 25.66 -25.78 27.60
N VAL A 236 25.28 -26.81 28.36
CA VAL A 236 24.09 -27.67 28.19
C VAL A 236 23.00 -27.37 29.25
N THR A 237 21.78 -27.79 28.93
CA THR A 237 20.51 -27.90 29.69
C THR A 237 20.57 -27.97 31.23
N GLY A 238 19.56 -27.40 31.91
CA GLY A 238 19.23 -27.72 33.31
C GLY A 238 18.15 -26.81 33.92
N ALA A 239 17.10 -27.39 34.52
CA ALA A 239 15.94 -26.65 35.04
C ALA A 239 16.01 -26.39 36.57
N LEU A 240 15.59 -25.18 36.98
CA LEU A 240 15.14 -24.74 38.32
C LEU A 240 14.24 -23.51 38.08
N ILE A 241 13.18 -23.18 38.82
CA ILE A 241 12.47 -23.82 39.96
C ILE A 241 10.95 -23.54 39.78
N ALA A 242 10.08 -24.31 40.44
CA ALA A 242 8.62 -24.12 40.40
C ALA A 242 8.05 -23.49 41.69
N TRP A 243 6.85 -22.90 41.58
CA TRP A 243 5.89 -22.56 42.65
C TRP A 243 6.29 -21.47 43.68
N GLY A 244 5.39 -20.50 43.86
CA GLY A 244 5.45 -19.45 44.90
C GLY A 244 4.26 -18.50 44.77
N SER A 245 3.32 -18.57 45.73
CA SER A 245 1.96 -18.02 45.60
C SER A 245 1.63 -16.90 46.59
N ALA A 246 0.77 -15.97 46.13
CA ALA A 246 -0.22 -15.20 46.90
C ALA A 246 0.21 -14.06 47.87
N ALA A 247 -0.77 -13.17 48.14
CA ALA A 247 -0.78 -12.00 49.04
C ALA A 247 0.14 -10.82 48.64
N VAL A 248 -0.22 -9.53 48.82
CA VAL A 248 -1.06 -8.91 49.87
C VAL A 248 -2.08 -7.88 49.31
N LEU A 249 -3.25 -7.81 49.95
CA LEU A 249 -4.30 -6.78 49.85
C LEU A 249 -4.32 -5.93 51.15
N ALA A 250 -4.38 -4.59 51.08
CA ALA A 250 -4.88 -3.65 52.12
C ALA A 250 -4.62 -2.16 51.69
N VAL A 251 -5.63 -1.27 51.54
CA VAL A 251 -6.24 -0.34 52.56
C VAL A 251 -5.30 0.84 52.94
N ALA A 252 -5.65 2.15 53.00
CA ALA A 252 -6.92 2.89 52.96
C ALA A 252 -6.77 4.37 52.46
N VAL A 253 -7.89 5.00 52.02
CA VAL A 253 -8.52 6.27 52.51
C VAL A 253 -7.56 7.42 52.98
N THR A 254 -7.68 8.70 52.55
CA THR A 254 -8.73 9.66 53.00
C THR A 254 -8.86 10.95 52.13
N ALA A 255 -10.04 11.57 52.23
CA ALA A 255 -10.60 12.75 51.60
C ALA A 255 -9.81 14.09 51.55
N GLY A 256 -10.27 14.99 50.67
CA GLY A 256 -9.96 16.42 50.65
C GLY A 256 -10.93 17.21 49.76
N VAL A 257 -12.09 17.61 50.29
CA VAL A 257 -13.06 18.49 49.61
C VAL A 257 -12.83 19.93 50.04
N VAL A 258 -12.67 20.85 49.07
CA VAL A 258 -12.96 22.28 49.26
C VAL A 258 -13.80 22.77 48.09
N VAL A 259 -15.00 23.25 48.40
CA VAL A 259 -15.84 24.00 47.47
C VAL A 259 -15.47 25.48 47.60
N MET A 260 -15.14 26.13 46.50
CA MET A 260 -15.28 27.58 46.37
C MET A 260 -16.09 27.89 45.12
N GLN A 261 -17.27 28.45 45.34
CA GLN A 261 -18.08 29.07 44.29
C GLN A 261 -17.41 30.39 43.88
N ASN A 262 -17.49 30.74 42.60
CA ASN A 262 -17.60 32.16 42.26
C ASN A 262 -18.47 32.33 41.02
N THR A 263 -19.36 33.32 41.07
CA THR A 263 -20.43 33.54 40.10
C THR A 263 -20.19 34.78 39.26
N ASN A 264 -20.87 34.82 38.11
CA ASN A 264 -21.29 36.03 37.39
C ASN A 264 -20.29 36.78 36.49
N PRO A 265 -20.81 37.56 35.50
CA PRO A 265 -20.41 37.33 34.10
C PRO A 265 -19.65 38.49 33.44
N ALA A 266 -19.37 38.32 32.14
CA ALA A 266 -18.59 39.25 31.31
C ALA A 266 -19.22 40.65 31.14
N PRO A 267 -18.40 41.73 31.12
CA PRO A 267 -18.81 43.05 30.65
C PRO A 267 -18.69 43.21 29.11
N PRO A 268 -19.48 44.10 28.49
CA PRO A 268 -19.56 44.25 27.03
C PRO A 268 -18.48 45.16 26.41
N ALA A 269 -18.35 45.11 25.08
CA ALA A 269 -17.36 45.84 24.29
C ALA A 269 -17.65 47.36 24.12
N PRO A 270 -16.62 48.21 23.93
CA PRO A 270 -16.79 49.63 23.64
C PRO A 270 -17.05 49.94 22.14
N PRO A 271 -17.62 51.13 21.81
CA PRO A 271 -18.02 51.49 20.43
C PRO A 271 -16.87 52.03 19.54
N PRO A 272 -17.10 52.21 18.22
CA PRO A 272 -16.04 52.45 17.23
C PRO A 272 -15.60 53.92 17.10
N GLN A 273 -14.38 54.14 16.61
CA GLN A 273 -13.84 55.44 16.21
C GLN A 273 -13.52 55.45 14.71
N ALA A 274 -13.75 56.58 14.03
CA ALA A 274 -13.76 56.65 12.56
C ALA A 274 -12.46 57.20 11.95
N ALA A 275 -11.92 56.42 11.01
CA ALA A 275 -11.18 56.75 9.78
C ALA A 275 -10.21 57.96 9.69
N ALA A 276 -9.00 57.65 9.18
CA ALA A 276 -8.27 58.49 8.22
C ALA A 276 -7.85 57.60 7.03
N PRO A 277 -7.69 58.14 5.80
CA PRO A 277 -7.70 57.33 4.59
C PRO A 277 -6.34 56.72 4.25
N VAL A 278 -6.32 55.40 4.01
CA VAL A 278 -5.22 54.68 3.38
C VAL A 278 -5.76 54.00 2.11
N LYS A 279 -4.92 53.87 1.08
CA LYS A 279 -5.24 53.18 -0.19
C LYS A 279 -5.98 51.85 0.06
N PRO A 280 -6.87 51.41 -0.84
CA PRO A 280 -7.51 50.10 -0.73
C PRO A 280 -6.47 48.99 -0.79
N ALA A 281 -6.06 48.51 0.38
CA ALA A 281 -5.49 47.19 0.52
C ALA A 281 -6.64 46.20 0.33
N THR A 282 -6.51 45.28 -0.62
CA THR A 282 -7.41 44.14 -0.77
C THR A 282 -7.52 43.41 0.56
N ASP A 283 -8.73 43.36 1.12
CA ASP A 283 -8.98 42.68 2.38
C ASP A 283 -8.71 41.17 2.20
N PRO A 284 -7.74 40.57 2.93
CA PRO A 284 -7.36 39.16 2.77
C PRO A 284 -8.47 38.17 3.14
N THR A 285 -9.64 38.66 3.58
CA THR A 285 -10.85 37.86 3.80
C THR A 285 -11.73 37.71 2.54
N THR A 286 -11.38 38.32 1.41
CA THR A 286 -12.17 38.29 0.16
C THR A 286 -11.38 37.76 -1.04
N LEU A 287 -12.08 37.04 -1.92
CA LEU A 287 -11.60 36.54 -3.21
C LEU A 287 -12.41 37.20 -4.32
N THR A 288 -11.75 37.97 -5.19
CA THR A 288 -12.31 38.48 -6.44
C THR A 288 -12.14 37.43 -7.53
N ILE A 289 -13.19 37.15 -8.30
CA ILE A 289 -13.15 36.21 -9.43
C ILE A 289 -13.53 36.97 -10.68
N SER A 290 -12.69 36.92 -11.72
CA SER A 290 -12.90 37.56 -13.02
C SER A 290 -13.28 36.52 -14.08
N VAL A 291 -14.56 36.42 -14.45
CA VAL A 291 -15.02 35.48 -15.48
C VAL A 291 -14.88 36.08 -16.87
N ILE A 292 -13.98 35.51 -17.68
CA ILE A 292 -13.57 36.08 -18.97
C ILE A 292 -13.61 35.05 -20.11
N ASP A 293 -13.77 35.54 -21.33
CA ASP A 293 -13.63 34.74 -22.56
C ASP A 293 -12.15 34.35 -22.76
N THR A 294 -11.88 33.07 -23.03
CA THR A 294 -10.52 32.55 -23.18
C THR A 294 -9.73 33.23 -24.31
N GLN A 295 -10.39 33.61 -25.41
CA GLN A 295 -9.74 34.19 -26.60
C GLN A 295 -9.68 35.72 -26.52
N THR A 296 -10.81 36.39 -26.26
CA THR A 296 -10.88 37.86 -26.29
C THR A 296 -10.44 38.52 -24.99
N LYS A 297 -10.35 37.75 -23.89
CA LYS A 297 -10.08 38.22 -22.52
C LYS A 297 -11.10 39.25 -22.00
N THR A 298 -12.25 39.37 -22.64
CA THR A 298 -13.35 40.26 -22.21
C THR A 298 -14.29 39.54 -21.23
N PRO A 299 -15.06 40.28 -20.39
CA PRO A 299 -16.09 39.70 -19.53
C PRO A 299 -17.09 38.80 -20.28
N VAL A 300 -17.58 37.75 -19.61
CA VAL A 300 -18.62 36.85 -20.15
C VAL A 300 -20.01 37.29 -19.67
N PRO A 301 -20.91 37.76 -20.55
CA PRO A 301 -22.27 38.14 -20.16
C PRO A 301 -23.07 36.95 -19.62
N GLY A 302 -23.87 37.18 -18.58
CA GLY A 302 -24.72 36.15 -17.98
C GLY A 302 -23.95 35.05 -17.24
N ALA A 303 -22.69 35.28 -16.90
CA ALA A 303 -21.92 34.35 -16.09
C ALA A 303 -22.40 34.29 -14.64
N GLU A 304 -22.31 33.10 -14.05
CA GLU A 304 -22.57 32.83 -12.64
C GLU A 304 -21.44 32.01 -12.05
N VAL A 305 -21.16 32.22 -10.76
CA VAL A 305 -20.15 31.48 -9.99
C VAL A 305 -20.77 30.85 -8.74
N GLN A 306 -20.42 29.60 -8.45
CA GLN A 306 -20.76 28.92 -7.19
C GLN A 306 -19.49 28.58 -6.41
N LEU A 307 -19.50 28.90 -5.12
CA LEU A 307 -18.48 28.47 -4.16
C LEU A 307 -19.00 27.31 -3.31
N GLN A 308 -18.31 26.17 -3.34
CA GLN A 308 -18.50 25.05 -2.42
C GLN A 308 -17.34 24.99 -1.42
N ARG A 309 -17.65 24.79 -0.13
CA ARG A 309 -16.68 24.67 0.96
C ARG A 309 -16.82 23.31 1.63
N ASN A 310 -15.76 22.50 1.65
CA ASN A 310 -15.79 21.13 2.18
C ASN A 310 -16.95 20.27 1.63
N GLY A 311 -17.24 20.41 0.33
CA GLY A 311 -18.36 19.75 -0.36
C GLY A 311 -19.74 20.40 -0.17
N ASN A 312 -19.89 21.40 0.72
CA ASN A 312 -21.15 22.10 0.93
C ASN A 312 -21.23 23.33 0.02
N GLY A 313 -22.18 23.34 -0.92
CA GLY A 313 -22.39 24.43 -1.86
C GLY A 313 -23.14 25.63 -1.28
N ARG A 314 -22.79 26.83 -1.75
CA ARG A 314 -23.63 28.03 -1.69
C ARG A 314 -24.51 28.14 -2.94
N ALA A 315 -25.45 29.09 -2.96
CA ALA A 315 -26.17 29.44 -4.19
C ALA A 315 -25.21 29.92 -5.29
N TRP A 316 -25.66 29.84 -6.55
CA TRP A 316 -25.02 30.54 -7.67
C TRP A 316 -25.13 32.05 -7.45
N VAL A 317 -24.05 32.77 -7.70
CA VAL A 317 -23.95 34.23 -7.59
C VAL A 317 -23.71 34.79 -8.98
N PRO A 318 -24.53 35.74 -9.48
CA PRO A 318 -24.30 36.36 -10.77
C PRO A 318 -23.02 37.20 -10.74
N VAL A 319 -22.32 37.22 -11.87
CA VAL A 319 -21.15 38.05 -12.13
C VAL A 319 -21.62 39.44 -12.56
N ASP A 320 -20.89 40.50 -12.16
CA ASP A 320 -21.22 41.87 -12.54
C ASP A 320 -20.93 42.18 -14.02
N ALA A 321 -21.35 43.38 -14.47
CA ALA A 321 -21.18 43.81 -15.86
C ALA A 321 -19.70 44.00 -16.28
N GLN A 322 -18.78 44.03 -15.32
CA GLN A 322 -17.33 44.13 -15.52
C GLN A 322 -16.66 42.73 -15.49
N GLY A 323 -17.43 41.66 -15.30
CA GLY A 323 -16.93 40.29 -15.25
C GLY A 323 -16.47 39.86 -13.85
N HIS A 324 -16.78 40.60 -12.79
CA HIS A 324 -16.31 40.33 -11.44
C HIS A 324 -17.38 39.78 -10.50
N VAL A 325 -16.94 38.96 -9.54
CA VAL A 325 -17.72 38.60 -8.35
C VAL A 325 -16.79 38.47 -7.15
N GLN A 326 -17.19 39.04 -6.01
CA GLN A 326 -16.46 38.91 -4.75
C GLN A 326 -17.11 37.85 -3.87
N LEU A 327 -16.34 36.85 -3.47
CA LEU A 327 -16.78 35.79 -2.56
C LEU A 327 -15.90 35.79 -1.30
N PRO A 328 -16.48 35.54 -0.11
CA PRO A 328 -15.68 35.50 1.11
C PRO A 328 -14.72 34.31 1.05
N MET A 329 -13.43 34.56 1.32
CA MET A 329 -12.39 33.56 1.22
C MET A 329 -12.55 32.52 2.35
N PRO A 330 -12.53 31.21 2.04
CA PRO A 330 -12.54 30.17 3.08
C PRO A 330 -11.28 30.22 3.94
N GLY A 331 -11.34 29.70 5.17
CA GLY A 331 -10.15 29.59 6.02
C GLY A 331 -9.04 28.76 5.37
N PRO A 332 -7.76 28.93 5.74
CA PRO A 332 -6.61 28.31 5.05
C PRO A 332 -6.63 26.77 5.01
N ARG A 333 -7.39 26.11 5.91
CA ARG A 333 -7.60 24.65 5.98
C ARG A 333 -8.97 24.17 5.44
N GLU A 334 -9.79 25.07 4.89
CA GLU A 334 -11.02 24.66 4.19
C GLU A 334 -10.68 24.30 2.75
N SER A 335 -11.16 23.13 2.30
CA SER A 335 -11.20 22.80 0.88
C SER A 335 -12.29 23.61 0.19
N MET A 336 -11.99 24.07 -1.01
CA MET A 336 -12.82 24.99 -1.79
C MET A 336 -12.93 24.48 -3.22
N THR A 337 -14.14 24.45 -3.75
CA THR A 337 -14.37 24.20 -5.18
C THR A 337 -15.19 25.34 -5.74
N ILE A 338 -14.68 25.98 -6.78
CA ILE A 338 -15.32 27.11 -7.46
C ILE A 338 -15.79 26.61 -8.82
N PHE A 339 -17.07 26.77 -9.11
CA PHE A 339 -17.67 26.46 -10.39
C PHE A 339 -18.06 27.77 -11.08
N ALA A 340 -17.84 27.89 -12.39
CA ALA A 340 -18.37 28.97 -13.19
C ALA A 340 -19.11 28.42 -14.41
N ARG A 341 -20.20 29.08 -14.79
CA ARG A 341 -21.02 28.75 -15.96
C ARG A 341 -21.56 30.01 -16.63
N ALA A 342 -21.84 29.93 -17.92
CA ALA A 342 -22.62 30.92 -18.65
C ALA A 342 -23.33 30.22 -19.84
N PRO A 343 -24.46 30.74 -20.34
CA PRO A 343 -25.12 30.21 -21.54
C PRO A 343 -24.17 30.15 -22.75
N GLY A 344 -24.23 29.08 -23.54
CA GLY A 344 -23.34 28.83 -24.68
C GLY A 344 -21.83 28.77 -24.36
N ARG A 345 -21.44 28.66 -23.08
CA ARG A 345 -20.05 28.53 -22.63
C ARG A 345 -19.80 27.20 -21.94
N VAL A 346 -18.59 26.67 -22.09
CA VAL A 346 -18.16 25.44 -21.43
C VAL A 346 -18.11 25.70 -19.92
N PRO A 347 -18.89 25.00 -19.08
CA PRO A 347 -18.79 25.15 -17.63
C PRO A 347 -17.44 24.63 -17.16
N ALA A 348 -16.85 25.28 -16.17
CA ALA A 348 -15.56 24.87 -15.65
C ALA A 348 -15.49 24.98 -14.13
N THR A 349 -14.56 24.21 -13.56
CA THR A 349 -14.36 24.03 -12.12
C THR A 349 -12.90 24.29 -11.78
N ILE A 350 -12.64 25.03 -10.70
CA ILE A 350 -11.32 25.15 -10.06
C ILE A 350 -11.41 24.52 -8.67
N GLN A 351 -10.55 23.54 -8.39
CA GLN A 351 -10.54 22.83 -7.12
C GLN A 351 -9.30 23.19 -6.27
N PHE A 352 -9.52 23.78 -5.11
CA PHE A 352 -8.52 24.06 -4.08
C PHE A 352 -8.66 23.06 -2.95
N ASN A 353 -7.82 22.04 -2.98
CA ASN A 353 -7.89 20.95 -2.02
C ASN A 353 -7.22 21.32 -0.69
N ASN A 354 -7.65 20.65 0.38
CA ASN A 354 -7.02 20.76 1.69
C ASN A 354 -5.61 20.16 1.60
N SER A 355 -4.63 21.02 1.32
CA SER A 355 -3.22 20.67 1.14
C SER A 355 -2.47 20.89 2.45
N PRO A 356 -1.59 19.96 2.87
CA PRO A 356 -0.72 20.21 4.01
C PRO A 356 0.32 21.30 3.72
N ILE A 357 0.66 21.55 2.46
CA ILE A 357 1.54 22.65 2.06
C ILE A 357 0.69 23.93 1.93
N ARG A 358 1.06 25.00 2.66
CA ARG A 358 0.49 26.33 2.43
C ARG A 358 1.17 26.91 1.18
N GLY A 359 0.35 27.27 0.20
CA GLY A 359 0.74 28.17 -0.88
C GLY A 359 -0.06 29.47 -0.74
N ASP A 360 0.38 30.51 -1.44
CA ASP A 360 -0.37 31.75 -1.52
C ASP A 360 -1.77 31.47 -2.09
N ARG A 361 -2.79 31.90 -1.36
CA ARG A 361 -4.17 31.84 -1.84
C ARG A 361 -4.41 33.09 -2.69
N PRO A 362 -4.86 32.98 -3.95
CA PRO A 362 -5.13 34.16 -4.77
C PRO A 362 -6.19 35.03 -4.08
N SER A 363 -5.92 36.33 -3.97
CA SER A 363 -6.96 37.35 -3.71
C SER A 363 -7.78 37.65 -4.96
N GLU A 364 -7.22 37.37 -6.15
CA GLU A 364 -7.84 37.56 -7.46
C GLU A 364 -7.63 36.31 -8.32
N LEU A 365 -8.70 35.83 -8.97
CA LEU A 365 -8.68 34.60 -9.77
C LEU A 365 -9.40 34.81 -11.10
N ALA A 366 -8.66 34.76 -12.20
CA ALA A 366 -9.25 34.73 -13.54
C ALA A 366 -9.86 33.35 -13.83
N PHE A 367 -11.12 33.34 -14.27
CA PHE A 367 -11.89 32.13 -14.58
C PHE A 367 -12.24 32.16 -16.09
N PRO A 368 -11.35 31.66 -16.97
CA PRO A 368 -11.60 31.62 -18.40
C PRO A 368 -12.71 30.62 -18.74
N LEU A 369 -13.66 31.01 -19.59
CA LEU A 369 -14.70 30.13 -20.14
C LEU A 369 -14.62 30.09 -21.68
N ASP A 370 -14.40 28.88 -22.21
CA ASP A 370 -14.41 28.63 -23.64
C ASP A 370 -15.82 28.70 -24.23
N LYS A 371 -15.89 28.97 -25.54
CA LYS A 371 -17.14 28.86 -26.29
C LYS A 371 -17.56 27.39 -26.38
N GLY A 372 -18.81 27.10 -26.03
CA GLY A 372 -19.39 25.77 -26.15
C GLY A 372 -19.72 25.38 -27.60
N GLN A 373 -19.89 24.07 -27.83
CA GLN A 373 -20.53 23.51 -29.02
C GLN A 373 -21.77 22.71 -28.64
N VAL A 374 -22.69 22.57 -29.59
CA VAL A 374 -23.87 21.71 -29.46
C VAL A 374 -23.46 20.25 -29.62
N ILE A 375 -23.97 19.40 -28.73
CA ILE A 375 -23.99 17.95 -28.86
C ILE A 375 -25.40 17.44 -28.54
N GLY A 376 -25.77 16.28 -29.08
CA GLY A 376 -27.05 15.65 -28.77
C GLY A 376 -27.11 14.19 -29.22
N GLY A 377 -28.30 13.60 -29.10
CA GLY A 377 -28.56 12.23 -29.53
C GLY A 377 -29.98 11.80 -29.22
N ILE A 378 -30.28 10.53 -29.45
CA ILE A 378 -31.61 9.94 -29.28
C ILE A 378 -31.53 8.79 -28.28
N VAL A 379 -32.27 8.87 -27.17
CA VAL A 379 -32.46 7.73 -26.27
C VAL A 379 -33.49 6.78 -26.86
N VAL A 380 -33.15 5.50 -26.93
CA VAL A 380 -33.99 4.45 -27.50
C VAL A 380 -34.16 3.27 -26.55
N ASP A 381 -35.24 2.50 -26.67
CA ASP A 381 -35.47 1.29 -25.89
C ASP A 381 -34.78 0.05 -26.51
N GLU A 382 -35.01 -1.14 -25.93
CA GLU A 382 -34.47 -2.42 -26.41
C GLU A 382 -34.93 -2.80 -27.85
N LYS A 383 -35.98 -2.16 -28.37
CA LYS A 383 -36.49 -2.34 -29.73
C LYS A 383 -35.98 -1.27 -30.70
N GLY A 384 -35.32 -0.23 -30.18
CA GLY A 384 -34.85 0.92 -30.95
C GLY A 384 -35.87 2.06 -31.06
N GLU A 385 -36.98 2.01 -30.31
CA GLU A 385 -38.02 3.05 -30.29
C GLU A 385 -37.62 4.20 -29.35
N PRO A 386 -37.95 5.47 -29.65
CA PRO A 386 -37.52 6.60 -28.83
C PRO A 386 -38.14 6.61 -27.42
N VAL A 387 -37.38 7.09 -26.43
CA VAL A 387 -37.82 7.17 -25.03
C VAL A 387 -37.91 8.62 -24.55
N PRO A 388 -39.12 9.18 -24.38
CA PRO A 388 -39.31 10.50 -23.78
C PRO A 388 -39.07 10.47 -22.26
N GLU A 389 -38.89 11.64 -21.64
CA GLU A 389 -38.69 11.80 -20.19
C GLU A 389 -37.49 11.04 -19.58
N ALA A 390 -36.59 10.51 -20.41
CA ALA A 390 -35.34 9.90 -19.99
C ALA A 390 -34.36 10.97 -19.53
N ILE A 391 -33.71 10.73 -18.39
CA ILE A 391 -32.71 11.62 -17.81
C ILE A 391 -31.33 11.16 -18.31
N VAL A 392 -30.77 11.94 -19.22
CA VAL A 392 -29.41 11.79 -19.75
C VAL A 392 -28.43 12.51 -18.83
N ARG A 393 -27.43 11.78 -18.33
CA ARG A 393 -26.36 12.31 -17.47
C ARG A 393 -25.03 12.29 -18.22
N LEU A 394 -24.37 13.44 -18.30
CA LEU A 394 -23.07 13.57 -18.97
C LEU A 394 -21.92 13.40 -17.96
N THR A 395 -20.80 12.83 -18.43
CA THR A 395 -19.56 12.63 -17.66
C THR A 395 -18.33 12.79 -18.55
N ASN A 396 -17.26 13.38 -18.00
CA ASN A 396 -15.97 13.54 -18.67
C ASN A 396 -15.07 12.32 -18.51
N PHE A 397 -14.25 12.03 -19.52
CA PHE A 397 -13.14 11.07 -19.47
C PHE A 397 -11.83 11.82 -19.82
N SER A 398 -10.83 11.75 -18.92
CA SER A 398 -9.63 12.62 -18.85
C SER A 398 -9.92 14.09 -18.48
N SER A 399 -9.00 14.86 -17.88
CA SER A 399 -7.64 14.56 -17.36
C SER A 399 -7.58 14.67 -15.82
N GLY A 400 -6.50 14.20 -15.19
CA GLY A 400 -6.38 14.21 -13.73
C GLY A 400 -6.42 15.61 -13.11
N ASN A 401 -7.32 15.82 -12.14
CA ASN A 401 -7.53 17.12 -11.48
C ASN A 401 -6.21 17.72 -10.98
N ARG A 402 -5.85 18.92 -11.46
CA ARG A 402 -4.80 19.75 -10.88
C ARG A 402 -5.42 20.78 -9.94
N SER A 403 -4.83 20.97 -8.77
CA SER A 403 -5.39 21.90 -7.79
C SER A 403 -5.06 23.34 -8.18
N GLY A 404 -6.09 24.17 -8.37
CA GLY A 404 -5.94 25.60 -8.71
C GLY A 404 -6.02 25.95 -10.20
N GLU A 405 -6.10 24.98 -11.12
CA GLU A 405 -6.31 25.21 -12.56
C GLU A 405 -7.80 25.07 -12.94
N PRO A 406 -8.35 25.85 -13.90
CA PRO A 406 -9.69 25.64 -14.45
C PRO A 406 -9.77 24.35 -15.28
N GLN A 407 -10.80 23.54 -15.05
CA GLN A 407 -11.03 22.28 -15.76
C GLN A 407 -12.47 22.23 -16.30
N PRO A 408 -12.72 21.78 -17.55
CA PRO A 408 -14.07 21.62 -18.08
C PRO A 408 -14.91 20.63 -17.26
N GLN A 409 -16.16 20.99 -17.00
CA GLN A 409 -17.07 20.26 -16.10
C GLN A 409 -18.34 19.82 -16.85
N LEU A 410 -18.39 18.55 -17.29
CA LEU A 410 -19.65 17.93 -17.74
C LEU A 410 -20.33 17.08 -16.67
N SER A 411 -19.58 16.57 -15.70
CA SER A 411 -20.13 15.69 -14.66
C SER A 411 -21.14 16.41 -13.78
N GLY A 412 -22.36 15.88 -13.68
CA GLY A 412 -23.47 16.46 -12.91
C GLY A 412 -24.52 17.17 -13.76
N ILE A 413 -24.29 17.35 -15.07
CA ILE A 413 -25.32 17.81 -16.01
C ILE A 413 -26.37 16.72 -16.18
N GLN A 414 -27.64 17.11 -16.07
CA GLN A 414 -28.81 16.26 -16.34
C GLN A 414 -29.70 16.94 -17.38
N ILE A 415 -30.09 16.20 -18.41
CA ILE A 415 -30.92 16.67 -19.52
C ILE A 415 -32.06 15.68 -19.67
N THR A 416 -33.29 16.17 -19.74
CA THR A 416 -34.47 15.31 -19.96
C THR A 416 -34.74 15.23 -21.47
N THR A 417 -35.05 14.04 -21.98
CA THR A 417 -35.40 13.88 -23.40
C THR A 417 -36.78 14.43 -23.73
N ASP A 418 -36.91 14.92 -24.97
CA ASP A 418 -38.18 15.37 -25.54
C ASP A 418 -39.10 14.20 -25.96
N THR A 419 -40.23 14.52 -26.59
CA THR A 419 -41.20 13.53 -27.08
C THR A 419 -40.67 12.58 -28.16
N GLU A 420 -39.60 12.94 -28.86
CA GLU A 420 -38.89 12.10 -29.83
C GLU A 420 -37.67 11.40 -29.21
N GLY A 421 -37.55 11.40 -27.88
CA GLY A 421 -36.40 10.83 -27.17
C GLY A 421 -35.09 11.58 -27.39
N ARG A 422 -35.12 12.78 -27.98
CA ARG A 422 -33.94 13.58 -28.28
C ARG A 422 -33.49 14.37 -27.06
N TRP A 423 -32.20 14.64 -26.99
CA TRP A 423 -31.61 15.55 -26.03
C TRP A 423 -30.50 16.35 -26.71
N THR A 424 -30.31 17.60 -26.28
CA THR A 424 -29.30 18.52 -26.80
C THR A 424 -28.63 19.29 -25.67
N TYR A 425 -27.36 19.64 -25.84
CA TYR A 425 -26.58 20.43 -24.90
C TYR A 425 -25.61 21.37 -25.63
N GLU A 426 -25.80 22.68 -25.45
CA GLU A 426 -25.09 23.76 -26.19
C GLU A 426 -23.69 24.11 -25.67
N SER A 427 -23.33 23.58 -24.51
CA SER A 427 -22.19 24.04 -23.70
C SER A 427 -21.08 22.98 -23.57
N ALA A 428 -20.92 22.12 -24.59
CA ALA A 428 -19.90 21.08 -24.61
C ALA A 428 -18.52 21.64 -24.98
N PRO A 429 -17.41 21.14 -24.39
CA PRO A 429 -16.05 21.47 -24.81
C PRO A 429 -15.79 21.15 -26.29
N LEU A 430 -14.99 21.99 -26.96
CA LEU A 430 -14.63 21.81 -28.37
C LEU A 430 -13.75 20.55 -28.60
N GLU A 431 -12.79 20.31 -27.71
CA GLU A 431 -11.78 19.23 -27.81
C GLU A 431 -12.26 17.87 -27.25
N LEU A 432 -13.54 17.53 -27.40
CA LEU A 432 -14.05 16.23 -27.00
C LEU A 432 -13.68 15.13 -28.01
N SER A 433 -13.14 14.02 -27.51
CA SER A 433 -12.91 12.78 -28.27
C SER A 433 -14.08 11.81 -28.13
N ARG A 434 -14.51 11.59 -26.89
CA ARG A 434 -15.64 10.77 -26.48
C ARG A 434 -16.33 11.42 -25.27
N VAL A 435 -17.63 11.19 -25.12
CA VAL A 435 -18.40 11.61 -23.94
C VAL A 435 -18.94 10.38 -23.24
N GLY A 436 -18.82 10.32 -21.92
CA GLY A 436 -19.45 9.28 -21.11
C GLY A 436 -20.90 9.66 -20.84
N ILE A 437 -21.84 8.83 -21.26
CA ILE A 437 -23.28 9.06 -21.11
C ILE A 437 -23.90 7.90 -20.33
N ALA A 438 -24.62 8.24 -19.26
CA ALA A 438 -25.48 7.33 -18.51
C ALA A 438 -26.93 7.81 -18.65
N VAL A 439 -27.88 6.88 -18.80
CA VAL A 439 -29.31 7.20 -18.98
C VAL A 439 -30.14 6.51 -17.90
N THR A 440 -31.00 7.28 -17.25
CA THR A 440 -32.00 6.77 -16.29
C THR A 440 -33.40 7.19 -16.71
N HIS A 441 -34.45 6.49 -16.28
CA HIS A 441 -35.83 6.86 -16.61
C HIS A 441 -36.74 6.71 -15.38
N PRO A 442 -37.58 7.70 -15.00
CA PRO A 442 -38.31 7.67 -13.73
C PRO A 442 -39.20 6.43 -13.51
N SER A 443 -39.79 5.88 -14.56
CA SER A 443 -40.65 4.68 -14.48
C SER A 443 -39.94 3.33 -14.68
N VAL A 444 -38.62 3.33 -14.90
CA VAL A 444 -37.83 2.13 -15.19
C VAL A 444 -36.68 2.03 -14.20
N VAL A 445 -36.47 0.86 -13.60
CA VAL A 445 -35.25 0.61 -12.81
C VAL A 445 -34.06 0.51 -13.77
N SER A 446 -33.37 1.63 -13.96
CA SER A 446 -32.17 1.77 -14.79
C SER A 446 -30.89 1.57 -13.97
N GLU A 447 -29.83 1.07 -14.60
CA GLU A 447 -28.55 0.82 -13.93
C GLU A 447 -27.71 2.11 -13.84
N GLU A 448 -27.85 2.86 -12.75
CA GLU A 448 -27.20 4.17 -12.56
C GLU A 448 -25.67 4.19 -12.69
N SER A 449 -25.02 3.02 -12.58
CA SER A 449 -23.57 2.87 -12.67
C SER A 449 -23.05 2.69 -14.11
N TYR A 450 -23.90 2.50 -15.11
CA TYR A 450 -23.49 2.17 -16.47
C TYR A 450 -23.37 3.42 -17.34
N SER A 451 -22.15 3.94 -17.48
CA SER A 451 -21.81 5.02 -18.42
C SER A 451 -21.13 4.46 -19.67
N SER A 452 -21.73 4.68 -20.85
CA SER A 452 -21.20 4.27 -22.15
C SER A 452 -20.46 5.42 -22.84
N GLN A 453 -19.35 5.13 -23.55
CA GLN A 453 -18.55 6.15 -24.23
C GLN A 453 -18.93 6.30 -25.71
N TYR A 454 -19.53 7.42 -26.07
CA TYR A 454 -19.93 7.74 -27.45
C TYR A 454 -18.88 8.60 -28.16
N PRO A 455 -18.61 8.40 -29.47
CA PRO A 455 -17.74 9.29 -30.25
C PRO A 455 -18.30 10.71 -30.31
N ALA A 456 -17.44 11.72 -30.16
CA ALA A 456 -17.89 13.11 -30.18
C ALA A 456 -18.56 13.51 -31.52
N GLU A 457 -18.10 12.97 -32.65
CA GLU A 457 -18.70 13.27 -33.98
C GLU A 457 -20.13 12.74 -34.14
N GLU A 458 -20.47 11.57 -33.58
CA GLU A 458 -21.84 11.06 -33.61
C GLU A 458 -22.79 11.95 -32.81
N LEU A 459 -22.29 12.53 -31.72
CA LEU A 459 -23.02 13.43 -30.83
C LEU A 459 -23.14 14.86 -31.41
N LYS A 460 -22.09 15.40 -32.03
CA LYS A 460 -22.13 16.70 -32.75
C LYS A 460 -23.13 16.70 -33.89
N ASN A 461 -23.28 15.55 -34.57
CA ASN A 461 -24.24 15.36 -35.65
C ASN A 461 -25.62 14.90 -35.14
N GLU A 462 -25.82 14.77 -33.82
CA GLU A 462 -27.08 14.30 -33.19
C GLU A 462 -27.57 12.92 -33.67
N THR A 463 -26.65 12.11 -34.19
CA THR A 463 -26.93 10.78 -34.78
C THR A 463 -26.82 9.62 -33.79
N ALA A 464 -26.20 9.84 -32.63
CA ALA A 464 -25.96 8.79 -31.63
C ALA A 464 -27.27 8.23 -31.07
N LYS A 465 -27.46 6.91 -31.20
CA LYS A 465 -28.55 6.17 -30.54
C LYS A 465 -28.07 5.57 -29.21
N ILE A 466 -28.76 5.91 -28.12
CA ILE A 466 -28.34 5.62 -26.76
C ILE A 466 -29.37 4.69 -26.11
N PRO A 467 -29.09 3.40 -25.89
CA PRO A 467 -30.07 2.48 -25.34
C PRO A 467 -30.34 2.75 -23.85
N LEU A 468 -31.62 2.86 -23.49
CA LEU A 468 -32.08 2.76 -22.11
C LEU A 468 -31.95 1.30 -21.66
N VAL A 469 -30.85 0.99 -20.97
CA VAL A 469 -30.64 -0.34 -20.37
C VAL A 469 -31.61 -0.52 -19.20
N LYS A 470 -32.65 -1.33 -19.42
CA LYS A 470 -33.54 -1.79 -18.36
C LYS A 470 -32.75 -2.71 -17.44
N SER A 471 -32.49 -2.27 -16.22
CA SER A 471 -31.79 -3.12 -15.27
C SER A 471 -32.74 -4.22 -14.80
N LYS A 472 -32.41 -5.47 -15.10
CA LYS A 472 -33.09 -6.66 -14.58
C LYS A 472 -32.72 -6.85 -13.11
N VAL A 473 -32.98 -5.86 -12.27
CA VAL A 473 -32.56 -5.89 -10.86
C VAL A 473 -33.32 -6.98 -10.15
N GLN A 474 -32.62 -8.07 -9.87
CA GLN A 474 -33.11 -9.12 -9.00
C GLN A 474 -33.28 -8.51 -7.60
N VAL A 475 -34.53 -8.36 -7.14
CA VAL A 475 -34.79 -7.85 -5.81
C VAL A 475 -34.50 -8.95 -4.81
N HIS A 476 -33.65 -8.69 -3.82
CA HIS A 476 -33.18 -9.67 -2.87
C HIS A 476 -33.92 -9.52 -1.54
N THR A 477 -34.90 -10.38 -1.31
CA THR A 477 -35.50 -10.57 0.01
C THR A 477 -34.61 -11.48 0.85
N ARG A 478 -34.45 -11.15 2.13
CA ARG A 478 -33.69 -11.91 3.13
C ARG A 478 -34.50 -12.04 4.38
N THR A 479 -34.65 -13.27 4.83
CA THR A 479 -35.35 -13.62 6.06
C THR A 479 -34.35 -14.07 7.12
N GLY A 480 -34.67 -13.81 8.38
CA GLY A 480 -33.87 -14.26 9.50
C GLY A 480 -34.62 -14.12 10.82
N VAL A 481 -33.94 -14.46 11.91
CA VAL A 481 -34.43 -14.30 13.28
C VAL A 481 -33.39 -13.56 14.11
N VAL A 482 -33.82 -12.62 14.94
CA VAL A 482 -32.97 -11.98 15.95
C VAL A 482 -33.21 -12.68 17.29
N LEU A 483 -32.13 -13.17 17.90
CA LEU A 483 -32.16 -13.85 19.20
C LEU A 483 -31.33 -13.06 20.23
N ASP A 484 -31.77 -13.11 21.48
CA ASP A 484 -30.99 -12.61 22.61
C ASP A 484 -29.78 -13.53 22.94
N PRO A 485 -28.88 -13.13 23.86
CA PRO A 485 -27.74 -13.94 24.27
C PRO A 485 -28.11 -15.31 24.86
N ASP A 486 -29.31 -15.47 25.39
CA ASP A 486 -29.80 -16.71 25.99
C ASP A 486 -30.56 -17.59 24.97
N GLY A 487 -30.80 -17.06 23.75
CA GLY A 487 -31.40 -17.75 22.61
C GLY A 487 -32.90 -17.47 22.39
N LYS A 488 -33.50 -16.51 23.10
CA LYS A 488 -34.92 -16.17 22.98
C LYS A 488 -35.17 -15.22 21.80
N PRO A 489 -36.27 -15.35 21.05
CA PRO A 489 -36.57 -14.43 19.97
C PRO A 489 -36.90 -13.00 20.46
N MET A 490 -36.48 -12.00 19.68
CA MET A 490 -36.62 -10.59 20.02
C MET A 490 -37.55 -9.85 19.05
N SER A 491 -38.71 -9.41 19.55
CA SER A 491 -39.75 -8.72 18.77
C SER A 491 -39.51 -7.21 18.64
N GLY A 492 -39.95 -6.61 17.52
CA GLY A 492 -39.89 -5.16 17.27
C GLY A 492 -38.51 -4.59 16.96
N VAL A 493 -37.48 -5.44 16.86
CA VAL A 493 -36.08 -5.07 16.57
C VAL A 493 -35.97 -4.53 15.14
N THR A 494 -35.31 -3.39 14.97
CA THR A 494 -35.03 -2.87 13.62
C THR A 494 -33.75 -3.49 13.06
N VAL A 495 -33.91 -4.18 11.94
CA VAL A 495 -32.86 -4.81 11.14
C VAL A 495 -32.55 -3.89 9.96
N THR A 496 -31.28 -3.64 9.66
CA THR A 496 -30.86 -2.68 8.62
C THR A 496 -30.02 -3.35 7.54
N TRP A 497 -30.28 -3.01 6.28
CA TRP A 497 -29.47 -3.36 5.11
C TRP A 497 -28.65 -2.13 4.70
N ALA A 498 -27.31 -2.21 4.70
CA ALA A 498 -26.46 -1.05 4.44
C ALA A 498 -25.15 -1.37 3.73
N PHE A 499 -24.55 -0.36 3.10
CA PHE A 499 -23.26 -0.38 2.37
C PHE A 499 -22.29 0.64 2.98
N ASN A 500 -21.00 0.58 2.62
CA ASN A 500 -20.01 1.60 2.99
C ASN A 500 -20.43 3.01 2.54
N HIS A 501 -20.59 3.91 3.52
CA HIS A 501 -20.65 5.37 3.48
C HIS A 501 -21.50 6.16 2.44
N GLN A 502 -22.01 5.58 1.34
CA GLN A 502 -22.44 6.36 0.15
C GLN A 502 -23.86 6.11 -0.40
N GLN A 503 -24.84 5.70 0.42
CA GLN A 503 -26.26 5.73 0.00
C GLN A 503 -27.17 6.36 1.05
N ASN A 504 -28.11 7.18 0.57
CA ASN A 504 -29.11 7.88 1.38
C ASN A 504 -30.26 6.95 1.82
N ASP A 505 -30.60 5.93 1.01
CA ASP A 505 -31.64 4.96 1.33
C ASP A 505 -31.04 3.65 1.86
N LYS A 506 -31.24 3.39 3.16
CA LYS A 506 -30.93 2.11 3.80
C LYS A 506 -32.22 1.35 4.08
N PRO A 507 -32.53 0.24 3.40
CA PRO A 507 -33.70 -0.57 3.72
C PRO A 507 -33.67 -1.03 5.18
N THR A 508 -34.83 -1.03 5.83
CA THR A 508 -35.00 -1.54 7.19
C THR A 508 -36.24 -2.41 7.30
N ALA A 509 -36.24 -3.34 8.25
CA ALA A 509 -37.38 -4.17 8.61
C ALA A 509 -37.48 -4.28 10.13
N LYS A 510 -38.68 -4.53 10.66
CA LYS A 510 -38.87 -4.88 12.08
C LYS A 510 -39.09 -6.37 12.24
N THR A 511 -38.64 -6.93 13.37
CA THR A 511 -38.96 -8.31 13.73
C THR A 511 -40.38 -8.47 14.27
N ASP A 512 -41.00 -9.61 13.98
CA ASP A 512 -42.28 -10.06 14.53
C ASP A 512 -42.15 -10.64 15.95
N SER A 513 -43.26 -11.15 16.50
CA SER A 513 -43.30 -11.77 17.84
C SER A 513 -42.39 -12.99 18.00
N ASP A 514 -42.11 -13.70 16.91
CA ASP A 514 -41.20 -14.86 16.84
C ASP A 514 -39.76 -14.41 16.54
N GLY A 515 -39.48 -13.10 16.66
CA GLY A 515 -38.19 -12.47 16.38
C GLY A 515 -37.78 -12.49 14.90
N ARG A 516 -38.68 -12.86 13.98
CA ARG A 516 -38.36 -13.03 12.56
C ARG A 516 -38.47 -11.72 11.81
N PHE A 517 -37.56 -11.49 10.88
CA PHE A 517 -37.63 -10.36 9.94
C PHE A 517 -37.67 -10.86 8.50
N SER A 518 -38.25 -10.02 7.63
CA SER A 518 -38.08 -10.10 6.18
C SER A 518 -37.68 -8.70 5.69
N ILE A 519 -36.52 -8.60 5.05
CA ILE A 519 -35.95 -7.34 4.57
C ILE A 519 -35.59 -7.48 3.09
N THR A 520 -35.94 -6.48 2.29
CA THR A 520 -35.81 -6.53 0.83
C THR A 520 -34.96 -5.37 0.33
N SER A 521 -34.01 -5.68 -0.56
CA SER A 521 -33.09 -4.70 -1.14
C SER A 521 -32.83 -4.99 -2.62
N LYS A 522 -32.65 -3.92 -3.40
CA LYS A 522 -32.21 -3.99 -4.80
C LYS A 522 -30.71 -4.22 -4.99
N TYR A 523 -29.97 -4.45 -3.89
CA TYR A 523 -28.50 -4.51 -3.88
C TYR A 523 -28.03 -5.65 -2.95
N ASN A 524 -27.28 -6.65 -3.44
CA ASN A 524 -26.96 -7.89 -2.70
C ASN A 524 -25.63 -7.90 -1.90
N TYR A 525 -24.66 -7.08 -2.31
CA TYR A 525 -23.24 -7.44 -2.22
C TYR A 525 -22.44 -6.27 -1.68
N HIS A 526 -21.51 -6.49 -0.73
CA HIS A 526 -21.00 -5.44 0.18
C HIS A 526 -22.09 -4.79 1.05
N ALA A 527 -23.27 -5.41 1.06
CA ALA A 527 -24.22 -5.25 2.11
C ALA A 527 -23.92 -6.23 3.24
N GLY A 528 -24.06 -5.73 4.47
CA GLY A 528 -24.46 -6.59 5.56
C GLY A 528 -25.87 -6.27 6.04
N ILE A 529 -26.49 -7.30 6.61
CA ILE A 529 -27.66 -7.19 7.44
C ILE A 529 -27.13 -7.00 8.86
N ALA A 530 -27.36 -5.82 9.42
CA ALA A 530 -26.88 -5.42 10.74
C ALA A 530 -28.05 -5.17 11.70
N VAL A 531 -27.84 -5.53 12.96
CA VAL A 531 -28.73 -5.25 14.08
C VAL A 531 -27.93 -4.55 15.17
N GLN A 532 -28.44 -3.40 15.62
CA GLN A 532 -27.90 -2.63 16.72
C GLN A 532 -29.04 -2.32 17.69
N ILE A 533 -28.88 -2.73 18.95
CA ILE A 533 -29.86 -2.54 20.01
C ILE A 533 -29.12 -2.09 21.27
N PRO A 534 -29.59 -1.04 21.97
CA PRO A 534 -29.05 -0.66 23.27
C PRO A 534 -28.98 -1.85 24.24
N GLY A 535 -27.88 -1.97 24.98
CA GLY A 535 -27.59 -3.07 25.90
C GLY A 535 -26.94 -4.32 25.28
N TYR A 536 -26.74 -4.37 23.96
CA TYR A 536 -26.18 -5.53 23.26
C TYR A 536 -25.00 -5.16 22.35
N ALA A 537 -24.10 -6.12 22.11
CA ALA A 537 -23.11 -5.96 21.04
C ALA A 537 -23.83 -5.97 19.67
N PRO A 538 -23.44 -5.10 18.71
CA PRO A 538 -24.00 -5.14 17.38
C PRO A 538 -23.67 -6.48 16.70
N ALA A 539 -24.66 -7.04 16.00
CA ALA A 539 -24.50 -8.24 15.19
C ALA A 539 -24.58 -7.87 13.71
N GLN A 540 -23.72 -8.47 12.88
CA GLN A 540 -23.78 -8.34 11.43
C GLN A 540 -23.50 -9.67 10.73
N VAL A 541 -24.16 -9.86 9.59
CA VAL A 541 -23.88 -10.90 8.61
C VAL A 541 -23.79 -10.25 7.23
N GLU A 542 -22.94 -10.75 6.33
CA GLU A 542 -22.98 -10.34 4.93
C GLU A 542 -24.31 -10.81 4.30
N ALA A 543 -25.01 -9.93 3.57
CA ALA A 543 -26.34 -10.23 3.03
C ALA A 543 -26.33 -11.39 2.01
N GLN A 544 -25.19 -11.64 1.36
CA GLN A 544 -24.95 -12.78 0.47
C GLN A 544 -24.95 -14.14 1.19
N LYS A 545 -24.59 -14.20 2.48
CA LYS A 545 -24.58 -15.45 3.28
C LYS A 545 -25.98 -15.87 3.74
N VAL A 546 -26.97 -15.02 3.51
CA VAL A 546 -28.37 -15.24 3.85
C VAL A 546 -29.10 -15.59 2.56
N THR A 547 -29.80 -16.72 2.50
CA THR A 547 -30.40 -17.21 1.26
C THR A 547 -31.82 -17.72 1.47
N GLU A 548 -32.59 -17.77 0.39
CA GLU A 548 -33.96 -18.27 0.39
C GLU A 548 -33.93 -19.79 0.69
N GLY A 549 -34.37 -20.16 1.90
CA GLY A 549 -34.23 -21.52 2.45
C GLY A 549 -33.18 -21.68 3.57
N ASN A 550 -32.29 -20.70 3.78
CA ASN A 550 -31.36 -20.65 4.92
C ASN A 550 -31.47 -19.29 5.65
N PRO A 551 -32.51 -19.10 6.49
CA PRO A 551 -32.72 -17.86 7.21
C PRO A 551 -31.60 -17.61 8.23
N VAL A 552 -31.13 -16.37 8.34
CA VAL A 552 -30.02 -16.06 9.25
C VAL A 552 -30.47 -15.91 10.70
N THR A 553 -29.75 -16.55 11.61
CA THR A 553 -29.86 -16.29 13.05
C THR A 553 -28.87 -15.20 13.47
N LEU A 554 -29.36 -13.99 13.70
CA LEU A 554 -28.61 -12.90 14.31
C LEU A 554 -28.74 -13.00 15.84
N ARG A 555 -27.90 -13.82 16.45
CA ARG A 555 -27.80 -13.92 17.91
C ARG A 555 -26.96 -12.76 18.45
N LEU A 556 -27.58 -11.90 19.24
CA LEU A 556 -26.88 -10.83 19.94
C LEU A 556 -26.02 -11.42 21.06
N THR A 557 -24.88 -10.80 21.31
CA THR A 557 -24.01 -11.15 22.45
C THR A 557 -24.05 -10.05 23.49
N ARG A 558 -23.77 -10.42 24.76
CA ARG A 558 -23.52 -9.44 25.81
C ARG A 558 -22.32 -8.58 25.38
N PRO A 559 -22.39 -7.25 25.47
CA PRO A 559 -21.33 -6.40 24.97
C PRO A 559 -20.15 -6.41 25.92
N VAL A 560 -18.95 -6.43 25.35
CA VAL A 560 -17.70 -6.17 26.06
C VAL A 560 -17.31 -4.74 25.75
N ALA A 561 -17.12 -3.93 26.80
CA ALA A 561 -16.71 -2.55 26.63
C ALA A 561 -15.34 -2.49 25.92
N LEU A 562 -15.24 -1.68 24.87
CA LEU A 562 -13.97 -1.28 24.31
C LEU A 562 -13.51 -0.02 25.04
N GLU A 563 -12.36 -0.12 25.70
CA GLU A 563 -11.76 1.00 26.44
C GLU A 563 -10.42 1.38 25.84
N GLY A 564 -10.16 2.68 25.76
CA GLY A 564 -8.86 3.21 25.36
C GLY A 564 -8.55 4.49 26.12
N ILE A 565 -7.27 4.79 26.27
CA ILE A 565 -6.79 6.03 26.86
C ILE A 565 -6.05 6.78 25.75
N VAL A 566 -6.40 8.03 25.53
CA VAL A 566 -5.75 8.90 24.54
C VAL A 566 -4.87 9.87 25.29
N VAL A 567 -3.58 9.86 24.97
CA VAL A 567 -2.57 10.70 25.60
C VAL A 567 -1.91 11.60 24.56
N ASP A 568 -1.27 12.66 25.01
CA ASP A 568 -0.39 13.48 24.21
C ASP A 568 1.04 12.93 24.21
N GLU A 569 1.93 13.64 23.53
CA GLU A 569 3.36 13.36 23.44
C GLU A 569 4.10 13.35 24.79
N ASN A 570 3.55 14.00 25.81
CA ASN A 570 4.07 14.04 27.18
C ASN A 570 3.41 12.97 28.08
N ASN A 571 2.65 12.05 27.48
CA ASN A 571 1.80 11.06 28.15
C ASN A 571 0.69 11.67 29.03
N ALA A 572 0.33 12.95 28.82
CA ALA A 572 -0.76 13.62 29.52
C ALA A 572 -2.10 13.38 28.81
N PRO A 573 -3.24 13.29 29.51
CA PRO A 573 -4.48 12.85 28.87
C PRO A 573 -5.11 13.89 27.94
N VAL A 574 -5.52 13.48 26.73
CA VAL A 574 -6.16 14.36 25.75
C VAL A 574 -7.67 14.33 25.93
N ARG A 575 -8.23 15.38 26.54
CA ARG A 575 -9.69 15.56 26.71
C ARG A 575 -10.39 15.96 25.42
N GLY A 576 -11.56 15.37 25.16
CA GLY A 576 -12.44 15.75 24.05
C GLY A 576 -11.96 15.33 22.66
N ALA A 577 -10.94 14.48 22.55
CA ALA A 577 -10.57 13.83 21.29
C ALA A 577 -11.77 13.04 20.77
N THR A 578 -12.10 13.22 19.49
CA THR A 578 -13.16 12.47 18.82
C THR A 578 -12.62 11.11 18.43
N VAL A 579 -13.35 10.06 18.82
CA VAL A 579 -13.03 8.67 18.54
C VAL A 579 -14.12 8.15 17.60
N GLY A 580 -13.77 7.65 16.42
CA GLY A 580 -14.76 7.17 15.44
C GLY A 580 -14.42 5.78 14.93
N LEU A 581 -15.44 4.93 14.75
CA LEU A 581 -15.25 3.67 14.04
C LEU A 581 -14.89 3.97 12.57
N SER A 582 -13.79 3.37 12.11
CA SER A 582 -13.31 3.46 10.74
C SER A 582 -13.57 2.18 9.95
N GLN A 583 -13.49 0.98 10.55
CA GLN A 583 -13.88 -0.27 9.88
C GLN A 583 -14.16 -1.40 10.88
N TRP A 584 -15.12 -2.28 10.58
CA TRP A 584 -15.40 -3.51 11.35
C TRP A 584 -15.78 -4.67 10.40
N ARG A 585 -14.98 -5.75 10.41
CA ARG A 585 -15.04 -6.87 9.44
C ARG A 585 -15.14 -6.36 7.98
N ASP A 586 -14.19 -5.51 7.61
CA ASP A 586 -14.09 -4.84 6.31
C ASP A 586 -15.26 -3.91 5.91
N MET A 587 -16.28 -3.71 6.76
CA MET A 587 -17.46 -2.89 6.47
C MET A 587 -17.65 -1.73 7.46
N GLN A 588 -18.43 -0.73 7.07
CA GLN A 588 -18.82 0.46 7.87
C GLN A 588 -20.35 0.53 8.04
N LEU A 589 -20.96 -0.57 8.51
CA LEU A 589 -22.42 -0.67 8.61
C LEU A 589 -22.99 0.09 9.81
N ILE A 590 -22.28 0.01 10.94
CA ILE A 590 -22.58 0.76 12.16
C ILE A 590 -21.75 2.05 12.17
N ASN A 591 -22.31 3.11 12.74
CA ASN A 591 -21.63 4.39 12.93
C ASN A 591 -21.54 4.67 14.42
N TRP A 592 -20.34 4.59 14.99
CA TRP A 592 -20.09 4.96 16.37
C TRP A 592 -19.08 6.12 16.43
N LYS A 593 -19.40 7.09 17.29
CA LYS A 593 -18.54 8.22 17.61
C LYS A 593 -18.58 8.48 19.12
N GLY A 594 -17.41 8.44 19.74
CA GLY A 594 -17.20 8.82 21.14
C GLY A 594 -16.36 10.08 21.27
N LYS A 595 -16.23 10.56 22.50
CA LYS A 595 -15.22 11.54 22.90
C LYS A 595 -14.52 11.08 24.16
N THR A 596 -13.26 11.49 24.32
CA THR A 596 -12.49 11.24 25.54
C THR A 596 -12.89 12.17 26.69
N ASP A 597 -12.84 11.65 27.90
CA ASP A 597 -13.11 12.39 29.14
C ASP A 597 -11.89 13.20 29.62
N SER A 598 -11.93 13.73 30.85
CA SER A 598 -10.82 14.48 31.46
C SER A 598 -9.58 13.63 31.79
N ALA A 599 -9.71 12.31 31.88
CA ALA A 599 -8.62 11.36 32.02
C ALA A 599 -8.17 10.80 30.67
N GLY A 600 -8.59 11.41 29.55
CA GLY A 600 -8.29 10.96 28.19
C GLY A 600 -8.93 9.62 27.84
N LYS A 601 -9.74 9.05 28.73
CA LYS A 601 -10.36 7.75 28.53
C LYS A 601 -11.58 7.88 27.63
N PHE A 602 -11.77 6.92 26.75
CA PHE A 602 -13.06 6.67 26.11
C PHE A 602 -13.50 5.23 26.39
N THR A 603 -14.81 5.05 26.45
CA THR A 603 -15.46 3.74 26.56
C THR A 603 -16.56 3.64 25.53
N TRP A 604 -16.51 2.62 24.68
CA TRP A 604 -17.63 2.19 23.86
C TRP A 604 -18.25 0.96 24.54
N ALA A 605 -19.30 1.20 25.32
CA ALA A 605 -19.93 0.16 26.14
C ALA A 605 -20.54 -0.98 25.30
N GLU A 606 -21.08 -0.65 24.12
CA GLU A 606 -21.74 -1.55 23.17
C GLU A 606 -20.86 -1.83 21.93
N ALA A 607 -19.56 -2.02 22.15
CA ALA A 607 -18.65 -2.35 21.05
C ALA A 607 -18.95 -3.76 20.49
N PRO A 608 -18.69 -4.02 19.20
CA PRO A 608 -18.64 -5.39 18.70
C PRO A 608 -17.50 -6.14 19.38
N ASN A 609 -17.73 -7.37 19.83
CA ASN A 609 -16.79 -8.18 20.61
C ASN A 609 -15.53 -8.66 19.84
N ASP A 610 -15.24 -8.08 18.67
CA ASP A 610 -14.14 -8.43 17.76
C ASP A 610 -13.14 -7.26 17.62
N GLU A 611 -12.08 -7.45 16.83
CA GLU A 611 -11.20 -6.35 16.40
C GLU A 611 -11.94 -5.30 15.54
N VAL A 612 -11.71 -4.03 15.85
CA VAL A 612 -12.23 -2.86 15.14
C VAL A 612 -11.10 -1.89 14.80
N GLU A 613 -11.19 -1.24 13.65
CA GLU A 613 -10.30 -0.13 13.28
C GLU A 613 -10.97 1.19 13.66
N ILE A 614 -10.27 2.03 14.41
CA ILE A 614 -10.76 3.29 14.98
C ILE A 614 -9.82 4.42 14.59
N THR A 615 -10.38 5.52 14.09
CA THR A 615 -9.66 6.78 13.92
C THR A 615 -9.95 7.71 15.10
N ILE A 616 -8.89 8.22 15.71
CA ILE A 616 -8.90 9.17 16.83
C ILE A 616 -8.35 10.50 16.33
N ALA A 617 -9.08 11.59 16.54
CA ALA A 617 -8.70 12.93 16.10
C ALA A 617 -8.98 13.98 17.18
N ALA A 618 -8.07 14.92 17.39
CA ALA A 618 -8.25 16.05 18.31
C ALA A 618 -7.83 17.37 17.66
N PRO A 619 -8.40 18.53 18.05
CA PRO A 619 -8.00 19.83 17.50
C PRO A 619 -6.49 20.08 17.68
N LYS A 620 -5.81 20.52 16.61
CA LYS A 620 -4.35 20.77 16.57
C LYS A 620 -3.48 19.52 16.87
N LYS A 621 -4.01 18.31 16.70
CA LYS A 621 -3.26 17.05 16.80
C LYS A 621 -3.51 16.21 15.55
N MET A 622 -2.49 15.47 15.10
CA MET A 622 -2.63 14.55 13.97
C MET A 622 -3.61 13.42 14.32
N PRO A 623 -4.50 13.02 13.42
CA PRO A 623 -5.36 11.87 13.64
C PRO A 623 -4.57 10.57 13.51
N MET A 624 -4.81 9.64 14.43
CA MET A 624 -4.25 8.29 14.43
C MET A 624 -5.34 7.29 14.09
N THR A 625 -5.01 6.27 13.30
CA THR A 625 -5.88 5.12 13.08
C THR A 625 -5.24 3.88 13.68
N VAL A 626 -5.97 3.20 14.55
CA VAL A 626 -5.50 2.07 15.36
C VAL A 626 -6.48 0.91 15.30
N VAL A 627 -5.97 -0.32 15.32
CA VAL A 627 -6.80 -1.52 15.51
C VAL A 627 -6.86 -1.83 17.00
N MET A 628 -8.06 -2.02 17.53
CA MET A 628 -8.30 -2.28 18.94
C MET A 628 -9.28 -3.44 19.13
N LYS A 629 -9.22 -4.09 20.29
CA LYS A 629 -10.06 -5.26 20.64
C LYS A 629 -10.68 -5.07 22.03
N PRO A 630 -12.00 -5.28 22.21
CA PRO A 630 -12.65 -5.15 23.52
C PRO A 630 -12.12 -6.14 24.55
N GLY A 631 -12.24 -5.77 25.83
CA GLY A 631 -11.86 -6.64 26.96
C GLY A 631 -10.36 -6.79 27.21
N GLY A 632 -9.51 -6.20 26.36
CA GLY A 632 -8.08 -6.03 26.65
C GLY A 632 -7.82 -4.88 27.64
N ALA A 633 -6.63 -4.86 28.24
CA ALA A 633 -6.20 -3.73 29.05
C ALA A 633 -6.06 -2.47 28.16
N PRO A 634 -6.57 -1.29 28.57
CA PRO A 634 -6.54 -0.09 27.76
C PRO A 634 -5.09 0.36 27.54
N SER A 635 -4.63 0.29 26.29
CA SER A 635 -3.30 0.77 25.89
C SER A 635 -3.37 2.26 25.53
N PRO A 636 -2.38 3.09 25.91
CA PRO A 636 -2.37 4.50 25.57
C PRO A 636 -2.15 4.70 24.06
N VAL A 637 -3.02 5.49 23.43
CA VAL A 637 -2.88 5.95 22.05
C VAL A 637 -2.35 7.38 22.08
N THR A 638 -1.11 7.58 21.65
CA THR A 638 -0.47 8.90 21.60
C THR A 638 -0.93 9.70 20.38
N LEU A 639 -1.57 10.85 20.61
CA LEU A 639 -1.86 11.84 19.59
C LEU A 639 -0.79 12.94 19.60
N TYR A 640 0.03 12.95 18.56
CA TYR A 640 1.05 13.97 18.33
C TYR A 640 0.45 15.32 17.91
N PRO A 641 1.10 16.47 18.19
CA PRO A 641 0.68 17.78 17.68
C PRO A 641 0.62 17.82 16.15
N SER A 642 -0.26 18.66 15.59
CA SER A 642 -0.14 19.09 14.19
C SER A 642 1.25 19.68 13.98
N MET A 643 1.97 19.19 12.97
CA MET A 643 3.34 19.62 12.70
C MET A 643 3.33 20.87 11.81
N GLU A 644 4.00 21.94 12.23
CA GLU A 644 4.37 23.01 11.30
C GLU A 644 5.77 22.73 10.77
N ILE A 645 5.88 22.43 9.48
CA ILE A 645 7.18 22.44 8.79
C ILE A 645 7.38 23.81 8.19
N VAL A 646 8.56 24.38 8.41
CA VAL A 646 9.02 25.53 7.65
C VAL A 646 10.38 25.25 7.04
N GLY A 647 10.76 26.10 6.11
CA GLY A 647 12.14 26.19 5.71
C GLY A 647 12.35 27.30 4.71
N LYS A 648 13.60 27.40 4.28
CA LYS A 648 14.03 28.23 3.17
C LYS A 648 14.39 27.34 2.00
N VAL A 649 14.23 27.90 0.81
CA VAL A 649 14.72 27.31 -0.44
C VAL A 649 15.71 28.32 -1.00
N ILE A 650 16.99 27.97 -0.96
CA ILE A 650 18.08 28.85 -1.38
C ILE A 650 18.85 28.23 -2.54
N ASP A 651 19.38 29.09 -3.40
CA ASP A 651 20.38 28.73 -4.39
C ASP A 651 21.69 28.39 -3.65
N VAL A 652 22.27 27.21 -3.90
CA VAL A 652 23.46 26.74 -3.18
C VAL A 652 24.71 27.59 -3.45
N ASP A 653 24.80 28.16 -4.66
CA ASP A 653 25.97 28.88 -5.15
C ASP A 653 25.92 30.36 -4.78
N THR A 654 24.75 31.01 -4.94
CA THR A 654 24.57 32.44 -4.59
C THR A 654 24.13 32.68 -3.14
N ARG A 655 23.59 31.64 -2.48
CA ARG A 655 22.93 31.72 -1.16
C ARG A 655 21.69 32.63 -1.11
N GLU A 656 21.19 33.07 -2.27
CA GLU A 656 19.97 33.87 -2.38
C GLU A 656 18.71 32.99 -2.32
N PRO A 657 17.57 33.53 -1.85
CA PRO A 657 16.29 32.82 -1.88
C PRO A 657 15.84 32.51 -3.32
N VAL A 658 15.45 31.26 -3.59
CA VAL A 658 14.87 30.87 -4.88
C VAL A 658 13.51 31.55 -5.03
N GLN A 659 13.39 32.43 -6.03
CA GLN A 659 12.26 33.35 -6.15
C GLN A 659 10.92 32.65 -6.41
N GLU A 660 10.92 31.53 -7.11
CA GLU A 660 9.75 30.71 -7.41
C GLU A 660 10.14 29.23 -7.45
N PHE A 661 9.44 28.40 -6.69
CA PHE A 661 9.63 26.95 -6.66
C PHE A 661 8.30 26.24 -6.41
N THR A 662 8.23 24.97 -6.78
CA THR A 662 7.12 24.08 -6.43
C THR A 662 7.54 23.14 -5.30
N MET A 663 6.60 22.80 -4.43
CA MET A 663 6.80 21.78 -3.41
C MET A 663 5.68 20.74 -3.45
N THR A 664 6.06 19.47 -3.41
CA THR A 664 5.19 18.29 -3.49
C THR A 664 5.33 17.44 -2.22
N TYR A 665 4.20 16.96 -1.71
CA TYR A 665 4.12 16.08 -0.54
C TYR A 665 3.99 14.61 -0.96
N GLY A 666 4.50 13.68 -0.15
CA GLY A 666 4.29 12.25 -0.36
C GLY A 666 4.13 11.45 0.93
N THR A 667 3.28 10.41 0.88
CA THR A 667 2.94 9.50 1.99
C THR A 667 3.73 8.19 1.92
N ARG A 668 4.26 7.70 3.05
CA ARG A 668 4.86 6.35 3.15
C ARG A 668 3.84 5.26 2.81
N ASN A 669 4.19 4.30 1.97
CA ASN A 669 3.36 3.14 1.65
C ASN A 669 3.37 2.11 2.80
N ARG A 670 2.24 1.45 3.06
CA ARG A 670 2.15 0.46 4.16
C ARG A 670 3.13 -0.70 3.94
N GLY A 671 4.06 -0.90 4.87
CA GLY A 671 5.07 -1.97 4.81
C GLY A 671 6.27 -1.68 3.89
N SER A 672 6.49 -0.42 3.47
CA SER A 672 7.61 -0.02 2.60
C SER A 672 8.11 1.37 2.95
N ASP A 673 9.38 1.69 2.67
CA ASP A 673 9.90 3.06 2.70
C ASP A 673 9.66 3.84 1.40
N ASN A 674 9.06 3.20 0.39
CA ASN A 674 8.61 3.90 -0.81
C ASN A 674 7.48 4.88 -0.46
N VAL A 675 7.54 6.04 -1.09
CA VAL A 675 6.61 7.15 -0.87
C VAL A 675 5.71 7.30 -2.09
N SER A 676 4.40 7.29 -1.89
CA SER A 676 3.44 7.71 -2.91
C SER A 676 3.40 9.24 -2.97
N TRP A 677 3.94 9.82 -4.04
CA TRP A 677 3.90 11.26 -4.28
C TRP A 677 2.48 11.72 -4.58
N GLN A 678 1.97 12.63 -3.75
CA GLN A 678 0.63 13.18 -3.86
C GLN A 678 0.70 14.48 -4.70
N SER A 679 0.93 14.33 -6.01
CA SER A 679 1.06 15.45 -6.97
C SER A 679 -0.15 16.40 -6.99
N TYR A 680 -1.31 15.91 -6.52
CA TYR A 680 -2.52 16.69 -6.26
C TYR A 680 -2.34 17.83 -5.24
N TYR A 681 -1.43 17.64 -4.27
CA TYR A 681 -1.10 18.62 -3.23
C TYR A 681 0.15 19.45 -3.54
N THR A 682 0.69 19.37 -4.77
CA THR A 682 1.79 20.25 -5.19
C THR A 682 1.35 21.72 -5.13
N ARG A 683 2.22 22.60 -4.65
CA ARG A 683 1.98 24.05 -4.57
C ARG A 683 3.18 24.83 -5.09
N THR A 684 2.94 25.89 -5.84
CA THR A 684 3.95 26.91 -6.15
C THR A 684 4.08 27.86 -4.96
N ILE A 685 5.31 28.26 -4.65
CA ILE A 685 5.69 29.08 -3.50
C ILE A 685 6.78 30.07 -3.97
N ALA A 686 6.71 31.29 -3.49
CA ALA A 686 7.62 32.37 -3.87
C ALA A 686 8.57 32.79 -2.73
N ASN A 687 9.55 33.64 -3.04
CA ASN A 687 10.43 34.32 -2.08
C ASN A 687 11.31 33.39 -1.21
N GLY A 688 11.59 32.17 -1.67
CA GLY A 688 12.49 31.21 -1.05
C GLY A 688 12.19 30.85 0.41
N LYS A 689 10.93 30.96 0.85
CA LYS A 689 10.47 30.55 2.19
C LYS A 689 9.16 29.78 2.04
N TYR A 690 8.96 28.76 2.85
CA TYR A 690 7.71 28.01 2.86
C TYR A 690 7.22 27.69 4.27
N GLU A 691 5.93 27.41 4.35
CA GLU A 691 5.26 26.81 5.50
C GLU A 691 4.36 25.68 5.01
N ALA A 692 4.42 24.54 5.67
CA ALA A 692 3.47 23.44 5.53
C ALA A 692 2.91 23.10 6.91
N THR A 693 1.59 23.00 7.05
CA THR A 693 1.01 22.38 8.24
C THR A 693 0.58 20.96 7.91
N MET A 694 1.24 19.99 8.55
CA MET A 694 0.98 18.58 8.34
C MET A 694 0.03 18.07 9.42
N ASP A 695 -1.23 18.02 9.02
CA ASP A 695 -2.34 17.55 9.85
C ASP A 695 -2.61 16.04 9.68
N SER A 696 -1.91 15.34 8.76
CA SER A 696 -1.96 13.87 8.65
C SER A 696 -0.74 13.30 7.90
N PHE A 697 -0.09 12.29 8.48
CA PHE A 697 0.97 11.51 7.83
C PHE A 697 0.74 9.99 7.86
N GLY A 698 -0.22 9.50 8.64
CA GLY A 698 -0.26 8.09 9.03
C GLY A 698 1.05 7.70 9.70
N SER A 699 1.88 6.94 8.99
CA SER A 699 3.19 6.45 9.42
C SER A 699 4.40 7.25 8.90
N GLY A 700 4.22 8.43 8.30
CA GLY A 700 5.33 9.33 7.88
C GLY A 700 5.38 9.62 6.38
N GLY A 701 6.33 10.44 5.94
CA GLY A 701 6.50 10.76 4.52
C GLY A 701 7.57 11.81 4.20
N LYS A 702 7.53 12.40 3.00
CA LYS A 702 8.58 13.29 2.47
C LYS A 702 8.02 14.53 1.77
N LEU A 703 8.89 15.53 1.63
CA LEU A 703 8.71 16.71 0.78
C LEU A 703 9.68 16.65 -0.40
N ARG A 704 9.27 17.16 -1.57
CA ARG A 704 10.11 17.35 -2.77
C ARG A 704 10.01 18.80 -3.22
N VAL A 705 11.13 19.46 -3.45
CA VAL A 705 11.20 20.84 -3.96
C VAL A 705 11.79 20.84 -5.36
N GLU A 706 11.15 21.56 -6.29
CA GLU A 706 11.49 21.59 -7.72
C GLU A 706 11.35 23.02 -8.23
N ALA A 707 12.39 23.59 -8.85
CA ALA A 707 12.36 24.96 -9.38
C ALA A 707 12.95 25.01 -10.80
N LYS A 708 12.54 26.02 -11.59
CA LYS A 708 12.97 26.15 -12.99
C LYS A 708 14.49 26.40 -13.06
N GLY A 709 15.21 25.51 -13.74
CA GLY A 709 16.67 25.58 -13.86
C GLY A 709 17.47 25.10 -12.64
N TYR A 710 16.83 24.36 -11.72
CA TYR A 710 17.44 23.79 -10.52
C TYR A 710 17.23 22.28 -10.42
N LEU A 711 18.22 21.56 -9.89
CA LEU A 711 18.09 20.14 -9.54
C LEU A 711 16.99 19.96 -8.47
N PRO A 712 16.06 18.99 -8.60
CA PRO A 712 15.06 18.73 -7.58
C PRO A 712 15.73 18.18 -6.33
N VAL A 713 15.18 18.51 -5.16
CA VAL A 713 15.70 18.05 -3.87
C VAL A 713 14.57 17.43 -3.06
N VAL A 714 14.78 16.20 -2.61
CA VAL A 714 13.85 15.44 -1.77
C VAL A 714 14.34 15.46 -0.31
N SER A 715 13.44 15.71 0.62
CA SER A 715 13.75 15.67 2.05
C SER A 715 14.09 14.25 2.52
N ARG A 716 14.78 14.17 3.67
CA ARG A 716 14.74 12.96 4.50
C ARG A 716 13.28 12.56 4.82
N MET A 717 13.09 11.32 5.27
CA MET A 717 11.82 10.93 5.87
C MET A 717 11.51 11.82 7.08
N ILE A 718 10.24 12.22 7.19
CA ILE A 718 9.68 13.03 8.27
C ILE A 718 8.72 12.11 9.03
N GLU A 719 9.04 11.87 10.31
CA GLU A 719 8.28 10.95 11.16
C GLU A 719 7.28 11.73 12.04
N PRO A 720 6.06 11.21 12.31
CA PRO A 720 5.04 11.94 13.09
C PRO A 720 5.52 12.44 14.45
N LYS A 721 6.41 11.68 15.11
CA LYS A 721 7.02 12.01 16.41
C LYS A 721 7.84 13.31 16.42
N GLU A 722 8.25 13.82 15.26
CA GLU A 722 9.02 15.07 15.18
C GLU A 722 8.18 16.32 15.48
N SER A 723 6.85 16.21 15.44
CA SER A 723 5.95 17.33 15.71
C SER A 723 5.94 17.78 17.18
N VAL A 724 6.54 16.99 18.07
CA VAL A 724 6.79 17.36 19.48
C VAL A 724 7.68 18.59 19.61
N ALA A 725 8.56 18.83 18.62
CA ALA A 725 9.33 20.08 18.53
C ALA A 725 8.46 21.31 18.16
N GLY A 726 7.17 21.10 17.86
CA GLY A 726 6.21 22.08 17.35
C GLY A 726 6.48 22.48 15.90
N LYS A 727 7.67 23.04 15.67
CA LYS A 727 8.11 23.59 14.40
C LYS A 727 9.34 22.85 13.89
N VAL A 728 9.17 22.07 12.83
CA VAL A 728 10.24 21.31 12.18
C VAL A 728 10.84 22.16 11.07
N THR A 729 12.12 22.48 11.15
CA THR A 729 12.81 23.23 10.08
C THR A 729 13.48 22.28 9.10
N ILE A 730 13.18 22.41 7.81
CA ILE A 730 13.81 21.67 6.71
C ILE A 730 14.18 22.67 5.61
N ASP A 731 15.42 23.16 5.64
CA ASP A 731 15.94 24.01 4.58
C ASP A 731 16.38 23.16 3.37
N PHE A 732 16.17 23.69 2.17
CA PHE A 732 16.56 23.08 0.90
C PHE A 732 17.59 23.97 0.19
N GLU A 733 18.73 23.37 -0.18
CA GLU A 733 19.75 24.00 -1.02
C GLU A 733 19.61 23.46 -2.44
N LEU A 734 19.14 24.30 -3.36
CA LEU A 734 18.94 23.95 -4.76
C LEU A 734 20.16 24.33 -5.57
N LYS A 735 20.72 23.35 -6.28
CA LYS A 735 21.83 23.59 -7.21
C LYS A 735 21.30 23.89 -8.61
N LYS A 736 21.83 24.93 -9.26
CA LYS A 736 21.50 25.21 -10.66
C LYS A 736 21.88 24.02 -11.55
N GLY A 737 20.99 23.66 -12.47
CA GLY A 737 21.19 22.54 -13.39
C GLY A 737 20.20 22.58 -14.55
N SER A 738 20.66 22.20 -15.72
CA SER A 738 19.79 21.85 -16.85
C SER A 738 19.25 20.43 -16.65
N GLY A 739 17.97 20.23 -16.93
CA GLY A 739 17.42 18.88 -16.99
C GLY A 739 17.73 18.20 -18.32
N PRO A 740 17.30 16.94 -18.49
CA PRO A 740 17.36 16.26 -19.77
C PRO A 740 16.76 17.14 -20.87
N SER A 741 17.49 17.30 -21.96
CA SER A 741 17.10 18.13 -23.10
C SER A 741 17.30 17.35 -24.38
N GLY A 742 16.70 17.84 -25.46
CA GLY A 742 16.78 17.18 -26.74
C GLY A 742 16.08 17.96 -27.84
N THR A 743 16.09 17.39 -29.03
CA THR A 743 15.37 17.90 -30.20
C THR A 743 14.50 16.81 -30.77
N VAL A 744 13.18 17.04 -30.86
CA VAL A 744 12.26 16.17 -31.61
C VAL A 744 12.35 16.49 -33.09
N VAL A 745 12.62 15.47 -33.89
CA VAL A 745 12.66 15.54 -35.36
C VAL A 745 11.72 14.51 -35.96
N ASP A 746 11.18 14.80 -37.14
CA ASP A 746 10.44 13.81 -37.91
C ASP A 746 11.36 12.72 -38.46
N ALA A 747 10.76 11.72 -39.10
CA ALA A 747 11.50 10.61 -39.69
C ALA A 747 12.45 11.02 -40.84
N ASP A 748 12.28 12.21 -41.42
CA ASP A 748 13.13 12.75 -42.48
C ASP A 748 14.21 13.70 -41.89
N GLY A 749 14.20 13.93 -40.57
CA GLY A 749 15.19 14.70 -39.81
C GLY A 749 14.86 16.19 -39.62
N LYS A 750 13.67 16.62 -40.02
CA LYS A 750 13.23 18.02 -39.86
C LYS A 750 12.70 18.24 -38.43
N PRO A 751 13.00 19.36 -37.76
CA PRO A 751 12.50 19.63 -36.42
C PRO A 751 10.99 19.77 -36.32
N VAL A 752 10.41 19.32 -35.20
CA VAL A 752 8.96 19.29 -34.95
C VAL A 752 8.60 20.08 -33.69
N GLY A 753 8.08 21.29 -33.89
CA GLY A 753 7.66 22.20 -32.81
C GLY A 753 6.22 22.02 -32.33
N ASP A 754 5.92 22.59 -31.17
CA ASP A 754 4.61 22.56 -30.48
C ASP A 754 4.08 21.14 -30.14
N VAL A 755 4.99 20.19 -29.93
CA VAL A 755 4.64 18.81 -29.54
C VAL A 755 5.06 18.54 -28.11
N SER A 756 4.19 17.87 -27.35
CA SER A 756 4.46 17.46 -25.97
C SER A 756 5.42 16.27 -25.90
N VAL A 757 6.38 16.39 -24.99
CA VAL A 757 7.42 15.42 -24.66
C VAL A 757 7.20 15.06 -23.19
N VAL A 758 6.89 13.80 -22.90
CA VAL A 758 6.51 13.32 -21.56
C VAL A 758 7.59 12.40 -21.01
N ALA A 759 8.22 12.78 -19.90
CA ALA A 759 9.21 11.98 -19.19
C ALA A 759 8.55 11.15 -18.08
N ILE A 760 8.66 9.83 -18.21
CA ILE A 760 8.04 8.82 -17.36
C ILE A 760 9.14 8.11 -16.55
N PRO A 761 9.05 8.05 -15.20
CA PRO A 761 10.01 7.31 -14.41
C PRO A 761 9.99 5.82 -14.77
N LYS A 762 11.16 5.20 -14.95
CA LYS A 762 11.25 3.75 -15.19
C LYS A 762 10.71 2.95 -14.01
N ASN A 763 10.14 1.77 -14.30
CA ASN A 763 9.55 0.85 -13.30
C ASN A 763 8.41 1.44 -12.44
N SER A 764 7.81 2.55 -12.87
CA SER A 764 6.68 3.21 -12.22
C SER A 764 5.35 2.47 -12.38
N GLY A 765 5.20 1.63 -13.42
CA GLY A 765 3.93 1.01 -13.76
C GLY A 765 2.90 1.96 -14.38
N TYR A 766 3.28 3.19 -14.77
CA TYR A 766 2.38 4.11 -15.47
C TYR A 766 1.82 3.49 -16.76
N SER A 767 0.61 3.91 -17.14
CA SER A 767 0.03 3.61 -18.45
C SER A 767 -0.16 4.90 -19.24
N VAL A 768 0.15 4.86 -20.54
CA VAL A 768 0.10 5.99 -21.47
C VAL A 768 -0.88 5.64 -22.58
N SER A 769 -2.03 6.32 -22.66
CA SER A 769 -2.86 6.23 -23.86
C SER A 769 -2.32 7.17 -24.93
N ILE A 770 -2.25 6.67 -26.18
CA ILE A 770 -1.87 7.45 -27.37
C ILE A 770 -3.06 7.67 -28.33
N ASP A 771 -4.29 7.50 -27.84
CA ASP A 771 -5.53 7.60 -28.64
C ASP A 771 -6.18 8.98 -28.58
N THR A 772 -5.67 9.89 -27.76
CA THR A 772 -6.20 11.26 -27.69
C THR A 772 -6.11 11.92 -29.08
N PRO A 773 -7.23 12.42 -29.64
CA PRO A 773 -7.24 13.10 -30.93
C PRO A 773 -6.72 14.53 -30.84
N THR A 774 -6.63 15.09 -29.62
CA THR A 774 -5.72 16.21 -29.34
C THR A 774 -4.29 15.72 -29.54
N ARG A 775 -3.50 16.49 -30.30
CA ARG A 775 -2.21 16.08 -30.92
C ARG A 775 -1.07 15.74 -29.94
N ASP A 776 -1.33 15.77 -28.65
CA ASP A 776 -0.38 15.57 -27.57
C ASP A 776 -0.77 14.38 -26.69
N ILE A 777 0.23 13.73 -26.11
CA ILE A 777 0.03 12.76 -25.02
C ILE A 777 -0.52 13.53 -23.83
N ALA A 778 -1.77 13.27 -23.46
CA ALA A 778 -2.43 13.98 -22.37
C ALA A 778 -1.62 13.89 -21.07
N ASN A 779 -1.57 15.01 -20.34
CA ASN A 779 -0.68 15.24 -19.22
C ASN A 779 -0.84 14.16 -18.13
N ILE A 780 0.11 13.22 -18.07
CA ILE A 780 0.05 12.10 -17.13
C ILE A 780 0.30 12.65 -15.72
N ALA A 781 -0.66 12.47 -14.81
CA ALA A 781 -0.58 13.02 -13.47
C ALA A 781 0.65 12.47 -12.72
N GLY A 782 1.63 13.36 -12.45
CA GLY A 782 2.90 13.00 -11.79
C GLY A 782 4.08 12.71 -12.74
N ALA A 783 3.88 12.70 -14.06
CA ALA A 783 4.96 12.73 -15.04
C ALA A 783 5.36 14.18 -15.37
N ALA A 784 6.60 14.40 -15.80
CA ALA A 784 7.04 15.70 -16.30
C ALA A 784 6.69 15.82 -17.79
N THR A 785 6.10 16.95 -18.19
CA THR A 785 5.67 17.21 -19.58
C THR A 785 6.17 18.59 -20.01
N VAL A 786 6.78 18.69 -21.19
CA VAL A 786 7.22 19.96 -21.80
C VAL A 786 6.85 19.98 -23.28
N LYS A 787 6.66 21.15 -23.87
CA LYS A 787 6.45 21.31 -25.33
C LYS A 787 7.75 21.68 -26.04
N THR A 788 7.89 21.26 -27.29
CA THR A 788 9.00 21.65 -28.16
C THR A 788 8.86 23.07 -28.71
N ASP A 789 9.99 23.78 -28.84
CA ASP A 789 10.05 25.07 -29.54
C ASP A 789 9.93 24.92 -31.07
N ALA A 790 9.91 26.02 -31.81
CA ALA A 790 9.80 26.01 -33.28
C ALA A 790 10.98 25.30 -33.99
N GLN A 791 12.09 25.04 -33.28
CA GLN A 791 13.25 24.28 -33.73
C GLN A 791 13.25 22.85 -33.15
N GLY A 792 12.11 22.37 -32.66
CA GLY A 792 11.92 21.03 -32.12
C GLY A 792 12.56 20.79 -30.75
N ARG A 793 13.18 21.80 -30.12
CA ARG A 793 13.96 21.63 -28.91
C ARG A 793 13.07 21.60 -27.68
N PHE A 794 13.42 20.75 -26.72
CA PHE A 794 12.80 20.71 -25.40
C PHE A 794 13.89 20.66 -24.32
N ILE A 795 13.54 21.15 -23.14
CA ILE A 795 14.33 20.99 -21.93
C ILE A 795 13.37 20.73 -20.77
N PHE A 796 13.54 19.59 -20.11
CA PHE A 796 12.87 19.35 -18.84
C PHE A 796 13.50 20.21 -17.75
N ASN A 797 12.72 20.57 -16.73
CA ASN A 797 13.34 20.82 -15.43
C ASN A 797 14.11 19.56 -15.02
N PRO A 798 15.25 19.68 -14.32
CA PRO A 798 15.98 18.52 -13.82
C PRO A 798 15.10 17.46 -13.16
N LEU A 799 15.42 16.19 -13.44
CA LEU A 799 14.65 15.03 -13.01
C LEU A 799 15.52 14.11 -12.16
N GLU A 800 14.94 13.49 -11.12
CA GLU A 800 15.64 12.54 -10.24
C GLU A 800 15.32 11.09 -10.63
N GLY A 801 16.34 10.28 -10.92
CA GLY A 801 16.20 8.87 -11.32
C GLY A 801 16.27 8.65 -12.84
N GLN A 802 15.93 7.43 -13.29
CA GLN A 802 15.91 7.09 -14.73
C GLN A 802 14.53 7.31 -15.35
N TYR A 803 14.49 7.92 -16.53
CA TYR A 803 13.27 8.21 -17.27
C TYR A 803 13.33 7.63 -18.68
N SER A 804 12.19 7.21 -19.17
CA SER A 804 11.93 7.07 -20.59
C SER A 804 11.04 8.23 -21.02
N VAL A 805 11.32 8.82 -22.17
CA VAL A 805 10.45 9.80 -22.81
C VAL A 805 9.60 9.15 -23.87
N ILE A 806 8.35 9.60 -23.93
CA ILE A 806 7.43 9.33 -25.02
C ILE A 806 6.92 10.66 -25.59
N THR A 807 6.81 10.72 -26.92
CA THR A 807 6.23 11.84 -27.65
C THR A 807 5.50 11.31 -28.87
N SER A 808 4.35 11.91 -29.18
CA SER A 808 3.42 11.47 -30.21
C SER A 808 2.79 12.69 -30.85
N CYS A 809 2.74 12.74 -32.18
CA CYS A 809 2.06 13.78 -32.94
C CYS A 809 1.60 13.25 -34.30
N ASP A 810 1.11 14.09 -35.21
CA ASP A 810 0.67 13.65 -36.54
C ASP A 810 1.82 13.11 -37.42
N ALA A 811 3.07 13.53 -37.19
CA ALA A 811 4.23 13.06 -37.93
C ALA A 811 4.74 11.67 -37.50
N GLY A 812 4.42 11.22 -36.28
CA GLY A 812 4.85 9.92 -35.79
C GLY A 812 4.79 9.73 -34.28
N LEU A 813 5.38 8.63 -33.82
CA LEU A 813 5.59 8.26 -32.42
C LEU A 813 7.09 8.10 -32.16
N ALA A 814 7.58 8.52 -31.00
CA ALA A 814 8.88 8.10 -30.48
C ALA A 814 8.79 7.70 -29.02
N VAL A 815 9.49 6.62 -28.68
CA VAL A 815 9.86 6.25 -27.32
C VAL A 815 11.38 6.19 -27.27
N SER A 816 11.99 6.88 -26.30
CA SER A 816 13.43 6.84 -26.08
C SER A 816 13.71 6.82 -24.59
N ASP A 817 14.69 6.04 -24.16
CA ASP A 817 15.32 6.29 -22.86
C ASP A 817 16.08 7.61 -22.93
N LEU A 818 15.91 8.48 -21.93
CA LEU A 818 16.72 9.68 -21.78
C LEU A 818 17.80 9.44 -20.72
N PRO A 819 19.10 9.56 -21.05
CA PRO A 819 20.12 9.70 -20.04
C PRO A 819 19.97 11.06 -19.33
N LEU A 820 20.42 11.15 -18.07
CA LEU A 820 20.40 12.40 -17.30
C LEU A 820 21.37 13.48 -17.81
N SER A 821 22.12 13.20 -18.88
CA SER A 821 23.11 14.09 -19.47
C SER A 821 23.10 14.01 -21.01
N ALA A 822 23.12 15.19 -21.63
CA ALA A 822 23.27 15.49 -23.07
C ALA A 822 21.99 15.56 -23.91
N ASP A 823 21.98 16.60 -24.75
CA ASP A 823 21.00 16.98 -25.76
C ASP A 823 20.79 15.85 -26.79
N GLN A 824 19.66 15.15 -26.71
CA GLN A 824 19.39 13.96 -27.53
C GLN A 824 18.39 14.25 -28.66
N THR A 825 18.72 13.84 -29.89
CA THR A 825 17.76 13.87 -31.00
C THR A 825 16.75 12.72 -30.85
N ILE A 826 15.49 13.05 -30.56
CA ILE A 826 14.37 12.11 -30.54
C ILE A 826 13.76 12.07 -31.94
N LYS A 827 13.99 10.96 -32.65
CA LYS A 827 13.48 10.78 -34.01
C LYS A 827 12.12 10.08 -33.99
N LEU A 828 11.08 10.76 -34.45
CA LEU A 828 9.75 10.18 -34.65
C LEU A 828 9.82 9.09 -35.73
N GLN A 829 9.22 7.94 -35.43
CA GLN A 829 8.94 6.91 -36.41
C GLN A 829 7.58 7.17 -37.05
N LYS A 830 7.49 7.14 -38.39
CA LYS A 830 6.24 7.41 -39.11
C LYS A 830 5.20 6.38 -38.70
N TRP A 831 3.97 6.83 -38.50
CA TRP A 831 2.83 5.95 -38.27
C TRP A 831 2.71 4.92 -39.39
N GLY A 832 2.50 3.65 -39.02
CA GLY A 832 2.09 2.63 -39.98
C GLY A 832 0.57 2.62 -40.20
N THR A 833 0.15 1.77 -41.13
CA THR A 833 -1.25 1.48 -41.44
C THR A 833 -1.41 -0.04 -41.48
N ILE A 834 -2.55 -0.56 -41.02
CA ILE A 834 -2.94 -1.94 -41.28
C ILE A 834 -4.16 -1.91 -42.19
N ASP A 835 -4.02 -2.50 -43.38
CA ASP A 835 -5.14 -2.86 -44.23
C ASP A 835 -5.36 -4.36 -44.14
N GLY A 836 -6.60 -4.81 -44.09
CA GLY A 836 -6.86 -6.24 -44.08
C GLY A 836 -8.26 -6.66 -44.44
N VAL A 837 -8.41 -7.96 -44.63
CA VAL A 837 -9.71 -8.61 -44.78
C VAL A 837 -9.93 -9.54 -43.60
N TRP A 838 -11.03 -9.32 -42.89
CA TRP A 838 -11.47 -10.25 -41.86
C TRP A 838 -12.28 -11.38 -42.50
N LYS A 839 -11.72 -12.59 -42.44
CA LYS A 839 -12.35 -13.82 -42.89
C LYS A 839 -12.94 -14.56 -41.71
N GLN A 840 -14.08 -15.20 -41.91
CA GLN A 840 -14.79 -15.98 -40.91
C GLN A 840 -15.25 -17.26 -41.56
N ASN A 841 -14.61 -18.38 -41.19
CA ASN A 841 -14.83 -19.69 -41.80
C ASN A 841 -14.63 -19.63 -43.33
N ALA A 842 -15.64 -19.93 -44.15
CA ALA A 842 -15.52 -19.87 -45.62
C ALA A 842 -15.79 -18.49 -46.25
N GLY A 843 -16.22 -17.49 -45.47
CA GLY A 843 -16.64 -16.17 -45.97
C GLY A 843 -15.83 -14.99 -45.42
N VAL A 844 -16.29 -13.79 -45.76
CA VAL A 844 -15.82 -12.51 -45.20
C VAL A 844 -16.79 -12.02 -44.11
N ALA A 845 -16.26 -11.38 -43.07
CA ALA A 845 -17.05 -10.95 -41.92
C ALA A 845 -17.32 -9.45 -41.96
N ALA A 846 -18.54 -9.04 -42.29
CA ALA A 846 -18.96 -7.64 -42.31
C ALA A 846 -19.36 -7.15 -40.91
N GLY A 847 -19.11 -5.87 -40.62
CA GLY A 847 -19.56 -5.23 -39.38
C GLY A 847 -18.81 -5.64 -38.10
N VAL A 848 -17.66 -6.31 -38.21
CA VAL A 848 -16.79 -6.72 -37.08
C VAL A 848 -16.00 -5.52 -36.59
N ASN A 849 -16.02 -5.28 -35.28
CA ASN A 849 -15.14 -4.31 -34.64
C ASN A 849 -13.73 -4.90 -34.53
N VAL A 850 -12.77 -4.32 -35.25
CA VAL A 850 -11.35 -4.67 -35.19
C VAL A 850 -10.63 -3.65 -34.32
N VAL A 851 -9.85 -4.14 -33.36
CA VAL A 851 -9.08 -3.32 -32.40
C VAL A 851 -7.61 -3.72 -32.49
N ILE A 852 -6.73 -2.74 -32.60
CA ILE A 852 -5.32 -2.95 -32.25
C ILE A 852 -5.10 -2.66 -30.78
N SER A 853 -4.27 -3.46 -30.13
CA SER A 853 -3.68 -3.11 -28.85
C SER A 853 -2.16 -3.24 -28.92
N VAL A 854 -1.46 -2.32 -28.26
CA VAL A 854 -0.01 -2.38 -28.12
C VAL A 854 0.33 -3.14 -26.85
N GLY A 855 1.11 -4.21 -26.99
CA GLY A 855 1.80 -4.82 -25.86
C GLY A 855 3.10 -4.06 -25.59
N ARG A 856 3.18 -3.39 -24.43
CA ARG A 856 4.43 -2.99 -23.73
C ARG A 856 5.60 -2.57 -24.65
N PHE A 857 5.63 -1.31 -25.09
CA PHE A 857 6.81 -0.74 -25.76
C PHE A 857 8.07 -0.85 -24.87
N GLY A 858 9.21 -1.14 -25.50
CA GLY A 858 10.52 -1.31 -24.86
C GLY A 858 10.82 -2.77 -24.51
N GLY A 859 11.68 -3.42 -25.31
CA GLY A 859 12.25 -4.74 -25.04
C GLY A 859 13.29 -4.76 -23.91
N ASP A 860 13.44 -3.62 -23.25
CA ASP A 860 14.58 -3.21 -22.43
C ASP A 860 14.24 -3.11 -20.93
N GLY A 861 12.97 -3.32 -20.57
CA GLY A 861 12.49 -3.19 -19.20
C GLY A 861 12.13 -1.75 -18.79
N ALA A 862 11.64 -0.93 -19.72
CA ALA A 862 11.24 0.46 -19.45
C ALA A 862 10.17 0.63 -18.34
N GLY A 863 9.36 -0.41 -18.09
CA GLY A 863 8.55 -0.50 -16.87
C GLY A 863 7.30 0.38 -16.83
N PHE A 864 6.85 0.89 -17.97
CA PHE A 864 5.54 1.51 -18.18
C PHE A 864 4.81 0.84 -19.35
N TYR A 865 3.52 1.09 -19.50
CA TYR A 865 2.67 0.56 -20.57
C TYR A 865 2.28 1.68 -21.52
N VAL A 866 2.24 1.37 -22.82
CA VAL A 866 1.60 2.23 -23.83
C VAL A 866 0.38 1.49 -24.31
N GLN A 867 -0.78 2.13 -24.21
CA GLN A 867 -2.07 1.61 -24.60
C GLN A 867 -2.57 2.36 -25.84
N THR A 868 -3.12 1.60 -26.77
CA THR A 868 -3.92 2.14 -27.86
C THR A 868 -5.18 1.28 -27.98
N ASP A 869 -6.31 1.95 -28.09
CA ASP A 869 -7.66 1.40 -28.27
C ASP A 869 -8.22 1.82 -29.64
N ARG A 870 -7.36 1.94 -30.66
CA ARG A 870 -7.79 2.27 -32.04
C ARG A 870 -8.70 1.17 -32.57
N ARG A 871 -9.94 1.56 -32.90
CA ARG A 871 -10.98 0.68 -33.43
C ARG A 871 -11.37 1.07 -34.84
N THR A 872 -11.70 0.08 -35.64
CA THR A 872 -12.34 0.24 -36.96
C THR A 872 -13.41 -0.82 -37.12
N ARG A 873 -14.26 -0.71 -38.15
CA ARG A 873 -15.33 -1.69 -38.43
C ARG A 873 -15.21 -2.20 -39.85
N THR A 874 -15.35 -3.51 -40.04
CA THR A 874 -15.23 -4.11 -41.37
C THR A 874 -16.40 -3.74 -42.29
N ASP A 875 -16.09 -3.50 -43.57
CA ASP A 875 -17.08 -3.21 -44.61
C ASP A 875 -17.89 -4.47 -45.02
N ALA A 876 -18.81 -4.32 -45.98
CA ALA A 876 -19.62 -5.43 -46.50
C ALA A 876 -18.81 -6.55 -47.20
N GLN A 877 -17.53 -6.29 -47.52
CA GLN A 877 -16.58 -7.25 -48.07
C GLN A 877 -15.57 -7.75 -47.00
N GLY A 878 -15.81 -7.44 -45.72
CA GLY A 878 -14.94 -7.79 -44.60
C GLY A 878 -13.64 -6.97 -44.52
N ARG A 879 -13.46 -5.95 -45.36
CA ARG A 879 -12.24 -5.14 -45.40
C ARG A 879 -12.22 -4.13 -44.26
N PHE A 880 -11.04 -3.87 -43.71
CA PHE A 880 -10.83 -2.86 -42.70
C PHE A 880 -9.48 -2.15 -42.90
N THR A 881 -9.45 -0.88 -42.49
CA THR A 881 -8.22 -0.07 -42.42
C THR A 881 -8.10 0.51 -41.02
N ILE A 882 -6.92 0.38 -40.42
CA ILE A 882 -6.52 1.05 -39.19
C ILE A 882 -5.34 1.97 -39.51
N ASN A 883 -5.58 3.27 -39.43
CA ASN A 883 -4.56 4.31 -39.58
C ASN A 883 -3.93 4.65 -38.22
N ARG A 884 -2.74 5.28 -38.24
CA ARG A 884 -1.97 5.65 -37.03
C ARG A 884 -1.59 4.45 -36.16
N VAL A 885 -1.16 3.36 -36.80
CA VAL A 885 -0.63 2.18 -36.11
C VAL A 885 0.77 2.48 -35.60
N PRO A 886 1.05 2.28 -34.30
CA PRO A 886 2.40 2.41 -33.76
C PRO A 886 3.36 1.42 -34.44
N PRO A 887 4.55 1.84 -34.88
CA PRO A 887 5.53 0.92 -35.44
C PRO A 887 6.08 -0.04 -34.37
N GLY A 888 6.31 -1.29 -34.76
CA GLY A 888 6.67 -2.39 -33.86
C GLY A 888 5.60 -3.48 -33.82
N VAL A 889 5.62 -4.32 -32.77
CA VAL A 889 4.69 -5.44 -32.62
C VAL A 889 3.37 -4.96 -32.00
N VAL A 890 2.28 -5.13 -32.75
CA VAL A 890 0.90 -4.87 -32.31
C VAL A 890 0.07 -6.15 -32.31
N GLN A 891 -0.94 -6.20 -31.45
CA GLN A 891 -1.92 -7.29 -31.40
C GLN A 891 -3.17 -6.85 -32.16
N VAL A 892 -3.58 -7.61 -33.19
CA VAL A 892 -4.86 -7.36 -33.87
C VAL A 892 -5.92 -8.31 -33.33
N SER A 893 -7.00 -7.73 -32.82
CA SER A 893 -8.09 -8.43 -32.13
C SER A 893 -9.44 -8.10 -32.74
N ARG A 894 -10.40 -9.02 -32.65
CA ARG A 894 -11.83 -8.67 -32.76
C ARG A 894 -12.41 -8.41 -31.38
N GLU A 895 -13.28 -7.41 -31.32
CA GLU A 895 -14.20 -7.23 -30.21
C GLU A 895 -15.32 -8.27 -30.32
N VAL A 896 -15.55 -9.05 -29.27
CA VAL A 896 -16.62 -10.06 -29.21
C VAL A 896 -17.46 -9.82 -27.96
N PRO A 897 -18.79 -9.67 -28.08
CA PRO A 897 -19.68 -9.56 -26.93
C PRO A 897 -19.71 -10.90 -26.17
N ILE A 898 -19.50 -10.81 -24.86
CA ILE A 898 -19.63 -11.90 -23.90
C ILE A 898 -20.62 -11.51 -22.79
N ALA A 899 -21.08 -12.47 -21.99
CA ALA A 899 -22.10 -12.23 -20.96
C ALA A 899 -21.69 -11.19 -19.89
N THR A 900 -20.40 -10.91 -19.72
CA THR A 900 -19.84 -9.94 -18.76
C THR A 900 -19.33 -8.65 -19.42
N GLY A 901 -19.64 -8.41 -20.70
CA GLY A 901 -19.25 -7.22 -21.45
C GLY A 901 -18.55 -7.55 -22.77
N THR A 902 -17.34 -7.04 -22.96
CA THR A 902 -16.54 -7.23 -24.17
C THR A 902 -15.33 -8.11 -23.86
N ALA A 903 -15.10 -9.13 -24.71
CA ALA A 903 -13.80 -9.79 -24.82
C ALA A 903 -13.07 -9.32 -26.08
N PHE A 904 -11.74 -9.18 -26.00
CA PHE A 904 -10.89 -9.04 -27.17
C PHE A 904 -10.30 -10.40 -27.51
N ILE A 905 -10.75 -10.99 -28.63
CA ILE A 905 -10.10 -12.20 -29.16
C ILE A 905 -8.96 -11.73 -30.06
N SER A 906 -7.76 -11.66 -29.52
CA SER A 906 -6.56 -11.44 -30.33
C SER A 906 -6.27 -12.69 -31.15
N LEU A 907 -6.26 -12.52 -32.47
CA LEU A 907 -5.99 -13.60 -33.42
C LEU A 907 -4.55 -13.60 -33.90
N GLN A 908 -3.84 -12.46 -33.84
CA GLN A 908 -2.52 -12.34 -34.44
C GLN A 908 -1.65 -11.22 -33.85
N SER A 909 -0.43 -11.58 -33.45
CA SER A 909 0.72 -10.66 -33.32
C SER A 909 1.22 -10.29 -34.71
N VAL A 910 1.32 -9.00 -35.03
CA VAL A 910 1.91 -8.52 -36.29
C VAL A 910 2.92 -7.39 -36.06
N GLU A 911 3.96 -7.37 -36.87
CA GLU A 911 5.00 -6.33 -36.81
C GLU A 911 4.78 -5.32 -37.94
N VAL A 912 4.54 -4.06 -37.57
CA VAL A 912 4.29 -2.96 -38.51
C VAL A 912 5.53 -2.09 -38.59
N ALA A 913 6.12 -1.97 -39.77
CA ALA A 913 7.28 -1.11 -39.99
C ALA A 913 6.87 0.37 -40.06
N SER A 914 7.76 1.25 -39.60
CA SER A 914 7.58 2.72 -39.63
C SER A 914 7.17 3.22 -41.02
N GLY A 915 5.99 3.85 -41.11
CA GLY A 915 5.47 4.46 -42.33
C GLY A 915 4.94 3.48 -43.38
N GLN A 916 4.93 2.18 -43.11
CA GLN A 916 4.45 1.18 -44.07
C GLN A 916 2.98 0.81 -43.84
N THR A 917 2.32 0.42 -44.93
CA THR A 917 1.01 -0.23 -44.87
C THR A 917 1.22 -1.73 -44.89
N LEU A 918 0.82 -2.41 -43.81
CA LEU A 918 0.83 -3.86 -43.73
C LEU A 918 -0.53 -4.39 -44.23
N THR A 919 -0.52 -5.12 -45.34
CA THR A 919 -1.70 -5.86 -45.81
C THR A 919 -1.75 -7.25 -45.19
N LEU A 920 -2.87 -7.63 -44.57
CA LEU A 920 -3.02 -8.92 -43.90
C LEU A 920 -4.44 -9.51 -44.01
N ASP A 921 -4.52 -10.83 -44.15
CA ASP A 921 -5.78 -11.58 -44.05
C ASP A 921 -5.88 -12.20 -42.66
N ILE A 922 -6.89 -11.81 -41.88
CA ILE A 922 -7.14 -12.39 -40.55
C ILE A 922 -8.22 -13.46 -40.66
N GLY A 923 -7.91 -14.64 -40.13
CA GLY A 923 -8.86 -15.74 -39.97
C GLY A 923 -9.16 -16.55 -41.24
N GLY A 924 -10.23 -17.33 -41.20
CA GLY A 924 -10.64 -18.25 -42.27
C GLY A 924 -9.79 -19.53 -42.35
N LYS A 925 -9.18 -19.93 -41.22
CA LYS A 925 -8.30 -21.12 -41.11
C LYS A 925 -8.81 -22.14 -40.09
N GLY A 926 -9.76 -21.74 -39.25
CA GLY A 926 -10.45 -22.57 -38.30
C GLY A 926 -11.82 -23.02 -38.79
N ARG A 927 -12.61 -23.56 -37.86
CA ARG A 927 -14.00 -23.97 -38.05
C ARG A 927 -14.87 -23.38 -36.95
N PRO A 928 -16.19 -23.27 -37.14
CA PRO A 928 -17.07 -22.96 -36.03
C PRO A 928 -17.06 -24.09 -35.01
N VAL A 929 -17.14 -23.75 -33.73
CA VAL A 929 -17.42 -24.68 -32.63
C VAL A 929 -18.75 -24.25 -32.02
N ILE A 930 -19.68 -25.20 -31.86
CA ILE A 930 -21.00 -24.96 -31.27
C ILE A 930 -21.28 -25.94 -30.14
N GLY A 931 -22.27 -25.61 -29.32
CA GLY A 931 -22.88 -26.52 -28.36
C GLY A 931 -23.99 -25.82 -27.59
N LYS A 932 -24.46 -26.46 -26.52
CA LYS A 932 -25.52 -25.88 -25.66
C LYS A 932 -25.25 -26.14 -24.19
N ILE A 933 -25.22 -25.09 -23.37
CA ILE A 933 -25.25 -25.22 -21.90
C ILE A 933 -26.69 -25.50 -21.47
N VAL A 934 -26.89 -26.55 -20.68
CA VAL A 934 -28.20 -26.86 -20.06
C VAL A 934 -28.02 -26.86 -18.54
N LEU A 935 -28.74 -25.98 -17.86
CA LEU A 935 -28.71 -25.89 -16.40
C LEU A 935 -29.69 -26.91 -15.78
N PRO A 936 -29.26 -27.68 -14.77
CA PRO A 936 -30.18 -28.40 -13.89
C PRO A 936 -31.20 -27.44 -13.24
N PRO A 937 -32.43 -27.89 -12.90
CA PRO A 937 -33.48 -27.02 -12.34
C PRO A 937 -33.04 -26.19 -11.13
N GLU A 938 -32.20 -26.75 -10.26
CA GLU A 938 -31.65 -26.08 -9.07
C GLU A 938 -30.69 -24.92 -9.38
N LEU A 939 -30.02 -24.97 -10.54
CA LEU A 939 -29.12 -23.93 -11.03
C LEU A 939 -29.85 -22.92 -11.93
N ALA A 940 -30.86 -23.37 -12.69
CA ALA A 940 -31.68 -22.53 -13.55
C ALA A 940 -32.44 -21.42 -12.80
N SER A 941 -32.72 -21.60 -11.50
CA SER A 941 -33.31 -20.58 -10.64
C SER A 941 -32.31 -19.54 -10.09
N LYS A 942 -31.00 -19.83 -10.18
CA LYS A 942 -29.91 -19.02 -9.58
C LYS A 942 -28.97 -18.37 -10.60
N VAL A 943 -28.98 -18.87 -11.84
CA VAL A 943 -28.06 -18.48 -12.90
C VAL A 943 -28.83 -18.10 -14.16
N ALA A 944 -28.72 -16.83 -14.58
CA ALA A 944 -29.17 -16.41 -15.90
C ALA A 944 -28.01 -16.57 -16.90
N LEU A 945 -28.17 -17.47 -17.89
CA LEU A 945 -27.23 -17.56 -19.01
C LEU A 945 -27.29 -16.26 -19.83
N GLY A 946 -26.14 -15.64 -20.06
CA GLY A 946 -26.05 -14.30 -20.67
C GLY A 946 -26.12 -13.13 -19.69
N GLY A 947 -26.08 -13.36 -18.36
CA GLY A 947 -25.96 -12.31 -17.34
C GLY A 947 -24.69 -12.43 -16.48
N ASN A 948 -24.58 -11.57 -15.46
CA ASN A 948 -23.40 -11.38 -14.60
C ASN A 948 -22.92 -12.63 -13.81
N ASN A 949 -23.64 -13.76 -13.88
CA ASN A 949 -23.26 -15.05 -13.29
C ASN A 949 -22.11 -15.76 -14.01
N LEU A 950 -21.87 -15.46 -15.30
CA LEU A 950 -20.90 -16.19 -16.12
C LEU A 950 -19.49 -15.61 -15.94
N PHE A 951 -18.77 -16.05 -14.91
CA PHE A 951 -17.47 -15.47 -14.56
C PHE A 951 -16.36 -15.84 -15.55
N ALA A 952 -16.41 -17.05 -16.10
CA ALA A 952 -15.50 -17.49 -17.15
C ALA A 952 -16.24 -18.40 -18.15
N PHE A 953 -16.07 -18.14 -19.44
CA PHE A 953 -16.49 -19.07 -20.50
C PHE A 953 -15.53 -19.00 -21.69
N TYR A 954 -14.50 -19.85 -21.64
CA TYR A 954 -13.47 -19.93 -22.68
C TYR A 954 -13.07 -21.38 -22.91
N ALA A 955 -12.43 -21.67 -24.05
CA ALA A 955 -11.73 -22.93 -24.26
C ALA A 955 -10.24 -22.70 -24.51
N GLN A 956 -9.39 -23.44 -23.80
CA GLN A 956 -7.94 -23.31 -23.89
C GLN A 956 -7.33 -24.46 -24.71
N SER A 957 -6.46 -24.13 -25.66
CA SER A 957 -5.70 -25.09 -26.45
C SER A 957 -4.76 -25.91 -25.56
N MET A 958 -4.97 -27.23 -25.53
CA MET A 958 -4.16 -28.20 -24.80
C MET A 958 -2.91 -28.63 -25.57
N THR A 959 -2.90 -28.56 -26.90
CA THR A 959 -1.73 -28.90 -27.72
C THR A 959 -0.54 -27.97 -27.46
N THR A 960 -0.80 -26.75 -26.94
CA THR A 960 0.25 -25.82 -26.51
C THR A 960 0.65 -25.95 -25.04
N SER A 961 0.09 -26.89 -24.26
CA SER A 961 0.28 -26.94 -22.80
C SER A 961 1.62 -27.52 -22.33
N ALA A 962 2.47 -28.01 -23.23
CA ALA A 962 3.73 -28.70 -22.90
C ALA A 962 4.88 -27.77 -22.48
N PHE A 963 4.72 -26.45 -22.58
CA PHE A 963 5.73 -25.47 -22.17
C PHE A 963 5.32 -24.79 -20.86
N ASN A 964 6.02 -25.11 -19.76
CA ASN A 964 5.99 -24.32 -18.54
C ASN A 964 7.17 -23.32 -18.58
N PRO A 965 6.95 -21.99 -18.44
CA PRO A 965 8.02 -21.00 -18.49
C PRO A 965 9.17 -21.25 -17.51
N PHE A 966 8.92 -21.94 -16.39
CA PHE A 966 9.95 -22.23 -15.40
C PHE A 966 10.91 -23.37 -15.82
N ASP A 967 10.53 -24.21 -16.78
CA ASP A 967 11.35 -25.36 -17.25
C ASP A 967 12.60 -24.93 -18.04
N VAL A 968 12.64 -23.68 -18.53
CA VAL A 968 13.78 -23.11 -19.27
C VAL A 968 14.64 -22.14 -18.44
N VAL A 969 14.27 -21.90 -17.18
CA VAL A 969 14.95 -20.99 -16.25
C VAL A 969 16.04 -21.75 -15.46
N GLU A 970 17.26 -21.72 -15.98
CA GLU A 970 18.44 -22.18 -15.23
C GLU A 970 18.82 -21.14 -14.16
N PHE A 971 18.27 -21.32 -12.96
CA PHE A 971 18.72 -20.59 -11.77
C PHE A 971 20.15 -21.03 -11.39
N PRO A 972 21.04 -20.09 -11.00
CA PRO A 972 22.33 -20.42 -10.40
C PRO A 972 22.18 -21.36 -9.20
N ALA A 973 23.16 -22.24 -9.00
CA ALA A 973 23.14 -23.18 -7.88
C ALA A 973 23.05 -22.49 -6.51
N ASP A 974 23.65 -21.29 -6.39
CA ASP A 974 23.63 -20.42 -5.22
C ASP A 974 22.44 -19.44 -5.19
N TYR A 975 21.52 -19.45 -6.17
CA TYR A 975 20.42 -18.46 -6.25
C TYR A 975 19.58 -18.39 -4.97
N ALA A 976 19.37 -19.53 -4.30
CA ALA A 976 18.67 -19.59 -3.03
C ALA A 976 19.41 -18.86 -1.88
N ASP A 977 20.73 -18.69 -1.96
CA ASP A 977 21.58 -18.07 -0.94
C ASP A 977 22.18 -16.72 -1.39
N MET A 978 22.06 -16.40 -2.68
CA MET A 978 22.26 -15.05 -3.22
C MET A 978 21.48 -14.03 -2.38
N THR A 979 22.19 -12.98 -1.97
CA THR A 979 21.57 -11.83 -1.31
C THR A 979 20.54 -11.16 -2.23
N THR A 980 19.56 -10.43 -1.68
CA THR A 980 18.50 -9.76 -2.46
C THR A 980 19.05 -8.92 -3.62
N GLN A 981 20.17 -8.23 -3.43
CA GLN A 981 20.84 -7.43 -4.47
C GLN A 981 21.51 -8.30 -5.55
N ALA A 982 22.03 -9.48 -5.21
CA ALA A 982 22.58 -10.44 -6.16
C ALA A 982 21.46 -11.13 -6.97
N ARG A 983 20.30 -11.42 -6.35
CA ARG A 983 19.10 -11.86 -7.09
C ARG A 983 18.51 -10.77 -7.95
N ALA A 984 18.46 -9.52 -7.49
CA ALA A 984 17.97 -8.39 -8.28
C ALA A 984 18.86 -8.16 -9.51
N LYS A 985 20.19 -8.17 -9.32
CA LYS A 985 21.17 -8.12 -10.40
C LYS A 985 21.04 -9.32 -11.34
N TRP A 986 20.97 -10.55 -10.81
CA TRP A 986 20.76 -11.74 -11.65
C TRP A 986 19.43 -11.67 -12.40
N ASN A 987 18.34 -11.23 -11.78
CA ASN A 987 17.04 -11.04 -12.44
C ASN A 987 17.16 -10.01 -13.55
N GLN A 988 17.84 -8.88 -13.33
CA GLN A 988 18.08 -7.86 -14.35
C GLN A 988 18.90 -8.40 -15.53
N GLU A 989 20.01 -9.08 -15.26
CA GLU A 989 20.85 -9.74 -16.26
C GLU A 989 20.11 -10.88 -16.99
N PHE A 990 19.26 -11.62 -16.27
CA PHE A 990 18.45 -12.73 -16.78
C PHE A 990 17.34 -12.23 -17.71
N MET A 991 16.64 -11.15 -17.34
CA MET A 991 15.64 -10.47 -18.16
C MET A 991 16.23 -9.94 -19.47
N GLN A 992 17.52 -9.59 -19.49
CA GLN A 992 18.24 -9.15 -20.70
C GLN A 992 18.75 -10.30 -21.60
N LYS A 993 18.60 -11.58 -21.20
CA LYS A 993 19.08 -12.69 -22.03
C LYS A 993 18.19 -12.90 -23.27
N PRO A 994 18.75 -13.17 -24.47
CA PRO A 994 17.95 -13.45 -25.67
C PRO A 994 16.93 -14.60 -25.51
N LYS A 995 17.28 -15.65 -24.73
CA LYS A 995 16.37 -16.76 -24.38
C LYS A 995 15.13 -16.28 -23.61
N MET A 996 15.27 -15.23 -22.79
CA MET A 996 14.16 -14.64 -22.04
C MET A 996 13.32 -13.68 -22.87
N ALA A 997 13.93 -12.86 -23.73
CA ALA A 997 13.19 -12.07 -24.71
C ALA A 997 12.35 -12.98 -25.63
N ALA A 998 12.93 -14.09 -26.11
CA ALA A 998 12.22 -15.12 -26.86
C ALA A 998 11.11 -15.79 -26.04
N MET A 999 11.30 -16.02 -24.74
CA MET A 999 10.28 -16.58 -23.86
C MET A 999 9.12 -15.61 -23.58
N PHE A 1000 9.39 -14.32 -23.40
CA PHE A 1000 8.34 -13.30 -23.27
C PHE A 1000 7.57 -13.13 -24.57
N LYS A 1001 8.25 -13.12 -25.73
CA LYS A 1001 7.61 -13.15 -27.05
C LYS A 1001 6.71 -14.38 -27.19
N ALA A 1002 7.23 -15.59 -26.89
CA ALA A 1002 6.45 -16.81 -26.91
C ALA A 1002 5.26 -16.81 -25.93
N MET A 1003 5.37 -16.15 -24.77
CA MET A 1003 4.24 -15.96 -23.86
C MET A 1003 3.20 -14.97 -24.37
N GLN A 1004 3.61 -13.86 -25.01
CA GLN A 1004 2.69 -12.92 -25.65
C GLN A 1004 1.96 -13.58 -26.83
N ASP A 1005 2.69 -14.28 -27.70
CA ASP A 1005 2.13 -15.01 -28.83
C ASP A 1005 1.18 -16.14 -28.37
N ARG A 1006 1.45 -16.80 -27.23
CA ARG A 1006 0.63 -17.89 -26.65
C ARG A 1006 -0.57 -17.42 -25.84
N GLY A 1007 -0.45 -16.33 -25.08
CA GLY A 1007 -1.50 -15.83 -24.20
C GLY A 1007 -2.80 -15.50 -24.95
N ASN A 1008 -2.65 -15.10 -26.21
CA ASN A 1008 -3.75 -14.72 -27.10
C ASN A 1008 -4.19 -15.84 -28.05
N SER A 1009 -3.25 -16.57 -28.67
CA SER A 1009 -3.59 -17.64 -29.63
C SER A 1009 -4.15 -18.92 -29.00
N SER A 1010 -4.08 -19.08 -27.67
CA SER A 1010 -4.50 -20.31 -26.98
C SER A 1010 -5.91 -20.26 -26.37
N GLN A 1011 -6.59 -19.11 -26.30
CA GLN A 1011 -7.95 -19.00 -25.74
C GLN A 1011 -9.02 -18.67 -26.79
N VAL A 1012 -10.04 -19.51 -26.85
CA VAL A 1012 -11.26 -19.34 -27.63
C VAL A 1012 -12.34 -18.78 -26.71
N GLN A 1013 -12.89 -17.61 -27.02
CA GLN A 1013 -14.08 -17.07 -26.35
C GLN A 1013 -15.33 -17.42 -27.15
N PHE A 1014 -16.45 -17.63 -26.46
CA PHE A 1014 -17.73 -18.01 -27.06
C PHE A 1014 -18.78 -16.91 -26.88
N THR A 1015 -19.55 -16.65 -27.93
CA THR A 1015 -20.83 -15.94 -27.79
C THR A 1015 -21.85 -16.92 -27.22
N LEU A 1016 -22.55 -16.53 -26.15
CA LEU A 1016 -23.57 -17.32 -25.47
C LEU A 1016 -24.93 -16.62 -25.58
N ALA A 1017 -25.93 -17.34 -26.12
CA ALA A 1017 -27.32 -16.89 -26.12
C ALA A 1017 -28.02 -17.22 -24.79
N SER A 1018 -29.11 -16.51 -24.50
CA SER A 1018 -29.91 -16.68 -23.28
C SER A 1018 -30.59 -18.05 -23.15
N ASP A 1019 -30.78 -18.78 -24.25
CA ASP A 1019 -31.30 -20.14 -24.27
C ASP A 1019 -30.21 -21.21 -23.97
N GLY A 1020 -28.97 -20.77 -23.75
CA GLY A 1020 -27.80 -21.59 -23.49
C GLY A 1020 -27.05 -22.07 -24.72
N THR A 1021 -27.52 -21.81 -25.95
CA THR A 1021 -26.71 -22.11 -27.15
C THR A 1021 -25.49 -21.22 -27.22
N PHE A 1022 -24.35 -21.78 -27.66
CA PHE A 1022 -23.11 -21.04 -27.79
C PHE A 1022 -22.39 -21.35 -29.09
N ARG A 1023 -21.60 -20.37 -29.55
CA ARG A 1023 -20.79 -20.46 -30.77
C ARG A 1023 -19.48 -19.70 -30.60
N ALA A 1024 -18.41 -20.28 -31.12
CA ALA A 1024 -17.17 -19.58 -31.45
C ALA A 1024 -16.84 -19.84 -32.93
N ASP A 1025 -16.59 -18.80 -33.69
CA ASP A 1025 -16.21 -18.91 -35.11
C ASP A 1025 -14.70 -18.88 -35.31
N ASP A 1026 -14.23 -19.55 -36.36
CA ASP A 1026 -12.82 -19.61 -36.77
C ASP A 1026 -11.87 -20.22 -35.71
N VAL A 1027 -12.31 -21.28 -35.02
CA VAL A 1027 -11.48 -22.02 -34.06
C VAL A 1027 -10.50 -22.92 -34.80
N LEU A 1028 -9.20 -22.70 -34.58
CA LEU A 1028 -8.12 -23.46 -35.24
C LEU A 1028 -8.14 -24.95 -34.85
N PRO A 1029 -7.55 -25.84 -35.67
CA PRO A 1029 -7.38 -27.25 -35.30
C PRO A 1029 -6.54 -27.44 -34.05
N GLY A 1030 -6.91 -28.43 -33.25
CA GLY A 1030 -6.18 -28.79 -32.05
C GLY A 1030 -7.08 -29.40 -30.99
N ARG A 1031 -6.47 -29.84 -29.90
CA ARG A 1031 -7.20 -30.30 -28.72
C ARG A 1031 -7.44 -29.12 -27.79
N TYR A 1032 -8.66 -28.95 -27.32
CA TYR A 1032 -9.08 -27.85 -26.45
C TYR A 1032 -9.72 -28.39 -25.17
N ARG A 1033 -9.65 -27.58 -24.10
CA ARG A 1033 -10.43 -27.74 -22.86
C ARG A 1033 -11.37 -26.54 -22.74
N VAL A 1034 -12.67 -26.75 -22.89
CA VAL A 1034 -13.67 -25.73 -22.51
C VAL A 1034 -13.81 -25.72 -20.99
N THR A 1035 -13.73 -24.51 -20.42
CA THR A 1035 -13.94 -24.21 -19.02
C THR A 1035 -15.09 -23.21 -18.93
N VAL A 1036 -16.14 -23.60 -18.21
CA VAL A 1036 -17.27 -22.74 -17.84
C VAL A 1036 -17.29 -22.63 -16.32
N GLU A 1037 -17.21 -21.41 -15.80
CA GLU A 1037 -17.42 -21.12 -14.37
C GLU A 1037 -18.72 -20.34 -14.21
N LEU A 1038 -19.72 -21.00 -13.67
CA LEU A 1038 -20.97 -20.39 -13.22
C LEU A 1038 -20.77 -19.96 -11.77
N ARG A 1039 -20.81 -18.65 -11.54
CA ARG A 1039 -20.62 -18.07 -10.22
C ARG A 1039 -21.85 -17.24 -9.81
N GLU A 1040 -21.86 -16.82 -8.56
CA GLU A 1040 -22.74 -15.74 -8.13
C GLU A 1040 -22.43 -14.46 -8.93
N PRO A 1041 -23.41 -13.55 -9.14
CA PRO A 1041 -23.19 -12.34 -9.91
C PRO A 1041 -22.04 -11.48 -9.35
N TRP A 1042 -21.19 -10.95 -10.21
CA TRP A 1042 -20.28 -9.87 -9.81
C TRP A 1042 -21.06 -8.59 -9.50
N VAL A 1043 -20.70 -7.90 -8.42
CA VAL A 1043 -21.32 -6.62 -8.01
C VAL A 1043 -20.23 -5.68 -7.47
N PRO A 1044 -20.31 -4.35 -7.71
CA PRO A 1044 -19.30 -3.39 -7.29
C PRO A 1044 -18.95 -3.44 -5.79
N GLY A 1045 -17.65 -3.33 -5.48
CA GLY A 1045 -17.12 -3.26 -4.12
C GLY A 1045 -16.37 -4.51 -3.61
N ARG A 1046 -16.46 -5.66 -4.30
CA ARG A 1046 -15.82 -6.90 -3.82
C ARG A 1046 -14.30 -6.90 -4.02
N ARG A 1047 -13.60 -7.22 -2.93
CA ARG A 1047 -12.14 -7.47 -2.91
C ARG A 1047 -11.78 -8.94 -3.17
N THR A 1048 -12.77 -9.81 -3.32
CA THR A 1048 -12.62 -11.26 -3.54
C THR A 1048 -13.48 -11.72 -4.73
N LEU A 1049 -13.18 -12.89 -5.31
CA LEU A 1049 -13.98 -13.42 -6.42
C LEU A 1049 -15.35 -13.94 -5.93
N PRO A 1050 -16.43 -13.87 -6.76
CA PRO A 1050 -17.73 -14.45 -6.45
C PRO A 1050 -17.66 -15.96 -6.17
N ASP A 1051 -18.64 -16.49 -5.44
CA ASP A 1051 -18.67 -17.91 -5.08
C ASP A 1051 -18.98 -18.79 -6.31
N LEU A 1052 -18.29 -19.92 -6.44
CA LEU A 1052 -18.43 -20.85 -7.58
C LEU A 1052 -19.65 -21.75 -7.36
N LEU A 1053 -20.71 -21.51 -8.15
CA LEU A 1053 -21.97 -22.27 -8.09
C LEU A 1053 -21.85 -23.62 -8.80
N ALA A 1054 -21.21 -23.63 -9.97
CA ALA A 1054 -20.89 -24.85 -10.71
C ALA A 1054 -19.74 -24.63 -11.71
N LYS A 1055 -19.07 -25.72 -12.08
CA LYS A 1055 -18.03 -25.72 -13.10
C LYS A 1055 -18.27 -26.79 -14.16
N ILE A 1056 -17.93 -26.48 -15.41
CA ILE A 1056 -17.78 -27.45 -16.50
C ILE A 1056 -16.32 -27.39 -16.96
N ASP A 1057 -15.61 -28.51 -16.88
CA ASP A 1057 -14.34 -28.70 -17.58
C ASP A 1057 -14.50 -29.89 -18.54
N LYS A 1058 -14.47 -29.66 -19.85
CA LYS A 1058 -14.60 -30.71 -20.88
C LYS A 1058 -13.52 -30.56 -21.95
N THR A 1059 -12.90 -31.67 -22.36
CA THR A 1059 -11.99 -31.64 -23.52
C THR A 1059 -12.71 -32.00 -24.81
N PHE A 1060 -12.36 -31.34 -25.90
CA PHE A 1060 -12.84 -31.65 -27.25
C PHE A 1060 -11.70 -31.46 -28.26
N ASP A 1061 -11.84 -32.05 -29.44
CA ASP A 1061 -10.86 -31.96 -30.51
C ASP A 1061 -11.48 -31.24 -31.71
N VAL A 1062 -10.82 -30.20 -32.21
CA VAL A 1062 -11.11 -29.57 -33.50
C VAL A 1062 -10.23 -30.25 -34.54
N PRO A 1063 -10.80 -30.97 -35.53
CA PRO A 1063 -10.03 -31.73 -36.50
C PRO A 1063 -9.20 -30.81 -37.40
N ALA A 1064 -8.15 -31.37 -38.01
CA ALA A 1064 -7.26 -30.69 -38.97
C ALA A 1064 -8.06 -29.94 -40.04
N THR A 1065 -7.60 -28.74 -40.43
CA THR A 1065 -8.30 -27.89 -41.39
C THR A 1065 -8.47 -28.64 -42.71
N PRO A 1066 -9.71 -28.79 -43.24
CA PRO A 1066 -9.89 -29.29 -44.59
C PRO A 1066 -9.24 -28.35 -45.61
N ALA A 1067 -8.83 -28.86 -46.77
CA ALA A 1067 -8.13 -28.08 -47.81
C ALA A 1067 -8.98 -26.92 -48.39
N VAL A 1068 -10.28 -26.88 -48.09
CA VAL A 1068 -11.19 -25.76 -48.36
C VAL A 1068 -11.80 -25.35 -47.01
N PRO A 1069 -11.82 -24.04 -46.66
CA PRO A 1069 -12.52 -23.54 -45.48
C PRO A 1069 -13.97 -24.04 -45.42
N THR A 1070 -14.48 -24.31 -44.21
CA THR A 1070 -15.82 -24.90 -44.05
C THR A 1070 -16.61 -24.26 -42.91
N ASP A 1071 -17.88 -23.97 -43.20
CA ASP A 1071 -18.85 -23.49 -42.23
C ASP A 1071 -19.50 -24.63 -41.41
N ILE A 1072 -19.16 -25.89 -41.71
CA ILE A 1072 -19.66 -27.05 -40.97
C ILE A 1072 -19.11 -26.98 -39.54
N PRO A 1073 -19.96 -26.80 -38.52
CA PRO A 1073 -19.52 -26.63 -37.15
C PRO A 1073 -19.01 -27.95 -36.55
N VAL A 1074 -18.10 -27.83 -35.59
CA VAL A 1074 -17.78 -28.90 -34.64
C VAL A 1074 -18.74 -28.75 -33.46
N ASP A 1075 -19.75 -29.61 -33.39
CA ASP A 1075 -20.66 -29.65 -32.25
C ASP A 1075 -20.01 -30.43 -31.09
N ILE A 1076 -19.77 -29.75 -29.97
CA ILE A 1076 -19.23 -30.36 -28.74
C ILE A 1076 -20.35 -30.86 -27.81
N GLY A 1077 -21.60 -30.77 -28.27
CA GLY A 1077 -22.80 -31.31 -27.65
C GLY A 1077 -23.31 -30.49 -26.47
N THR A 1078 -24.24 -31.08 -25.73
CA THR A 1078 -24.75 -30.49 -24.49
C THR A 1078 -23.68 -30.48 -23.41
N LEU A 1079 -23.42 -29.30 -22.85
CA LEU A 1079 -22.62 -29.09 -21.65
C LEU A 1079 -23.56 -28.91 -20.46
N THR A 1080 -23.77 -29.97 -19.70
CA THR A 1080 -24.44 -29.88 -18.40
C THR A 1080 -23.38 -29.62 -17.33
N PRO A 1081 -23.54 -28.61 -16.45
CA PRO A 1081 -22.75 -28.52 -15.22
C PRO A 1081 -22.82 -29.85 -14.47
N GLY A 1082 -21.65 -30.44 -14.19
CA GLY A 1082 -21.61 -31.66 -13.40
C GLY A 1082 -22.19 -31.39 -12.02
N SER A 1083 -22.78 -32.41 -11.39
CA SER A 1083 -23.23 -32.35 -9.99
C SER A 1083 -22.06 -32.31 -8.99
N GLN A 1084 -20.92 -31.74 -9.39
CA GLN A 1084 -19.93 -31.21 -8.46
C GLN A 1084 -20.58 -30.03 -7.75
N ALA A 1085 -21.24 -30.37 -6.64
CA ALA A 1085 -21.67 -29.41 -5.63
C ALA A 1085 -20.50 -28.44 -5.33
N PRO A 1086 -20.78 -27.17 -4.97
CA PRO A 1086 -19.75 -26.21 -4.60
C PRO A 1086 -18.80 -26.86 -3.62
N VAL A 1087 -17.50 -26.93 -3.98
CA VAL A 1087 -16.51 -27.84 -3.37
C VAL A 1087 -16.69 -27.85 -1.86
N ALA A 1088 -17.25 -28.97 -1.37
CA ALA A 1088 -17.86 -29.03 -0.07
C ALA A 1088 -16.82 -28.64 0.97
N GLU A 1089 -17.04 -27.49 1.61
CA GLU A 1089 -16.06 -26.93 2.51
C GLU A 1089 -15.81 -27.92 3.65
N LEU A 1090 -14.58 -28.46 3.73
CA LEU A 1090 -14.23 -29.52 4.68
C LEU A 1090 -14.61 -29.14 6.11
N LYS A 1091 -15.71 -29.70 6.62
CA LYS A 1091 -16.32 -29.23 7.86
C LYS A 1091 -15.46 -29.69 9.03
N ILE A 1092 -15.37 -28.86 10.07
CA ILE A 1092 -14.81 -29.31 11.34
C ILE A 1092 -15.63 -30.53 11.81
N GLY A 1093 -14.94 -31.61 12.16
CA GLY A 1093 -15.51 -32.93 12.47
C GLY A 1093 -15.59 -33.92 11.30
N SER A 1094 -15.31 -33.52 10.05
CA SER A 1094 -15.26 -34.47 8.92
C SER A 1094 -13.88 -35.15 8.82
N ALA A 1095 -13.87 -36.41 8.39
CA ALA A 1095 -12.64 -37.08 7.98
C ALA A 1095 -11.96 -36.34 6.81
N LEU A 1096 -10.62 -36.40 6.74
CA LEU A 1096 -9.90 -35.91 5.57
C LEU A 1096 -10.18 -36.79 4.34
N PRO A 1097 -10.32 -36.20 3.13
CA PRO A 1097 -10.38 -36.96 1.89
C PRO A 1097 -8.99 -37.54 1.60
N ALA A 1098 -8.94 -38.75 1.02
CA ALA A 1098 -7.70 -39.36 0.60
C ALA A 1098 -7.05 -38.51 -0.51
N VAL A 1099 -5.83 -38.04 -0.26
CA VAL A 1099 -5.02 -37.28 -1.22
C VAL A 1099 -3.75 -38.09 -1.49
N PRO A 1100 -3.43 -38.44 -2.75
CA PRO A 1100 -2.23 -39.20 -3.08
C PRO A 1100 -0.99 -38.33 -2.86
N LEU A 1101 -0.31 -38.57 -1.75
CA LEU A 1101 0.95 -37.93 -1.38
C LEU A 1101 2.12 -38.86 -1.62
N VAL A 1102 3.27 -38.26 -1.94
CA VAL A 1102 4.55 -38.95 -2.09
C VAL A 1102 5.61 -38.20 -1.29
N THR A 1103 6.33 -38.91 -0.42
CA THR A 1103 7.44 -38.35 0.36
C THR A 1103 8.60 -37.92 -0.52
N LEU A 1104 9.50 -37.08 -0.01
CA LEU A 1104 10.66 -36.59 -0.77
C LEU A 1104 11.65 -37.68 -1.21
N ASP A 1105 11.66 -38.87 -0.61
CA ASP A 1105 12.42 -40.01 -1.11
C ASP A 1105 11.67 -40.79 -2.22
N GLY A 1106 10.36 -40.61 -2.36
CA GLY A 1106 9.54 -41.19 -3.43
C GLY A 1106 8.59 -42.30 -3.00
N LYS A 1107 8.33 -42.47 -1.69
CA LYS A 1107 7.39 -43.46 -1.19
C LYS A 1107 5.96 -42.88 -1.19
N PRO A 1108 4.93 -43.66 -1.58
CA PRO A 1108 3.55 -43.28 -1.32
C PRO A 1108 3.32 -43.05 0.18
N LEU A 1109 2.44 -42.12 0.51
CA LEU A 1109 2.11 -41.75 1.88
C LEU A 1109 0.58 -41.76 2.06
N ASP A 1110 0.07 -42.68 2.87
CA ASP A 1110 -1.36 -42.70 3.26
C ASP A 1110 -1.55 -41.99 4.60
N LEU A 1111 -2.48 -41.03 4.64
CA LEU A 1111 -2.81 -40.32 5.89
C LEU A 1111 -3.49 -41.22 6.92
N ALA A 1112 -4.03 -42.37 6.52
CA ALA A 1112 -4.57 -43.37 7.44
C ALA A 1112 -3.50 -43.96 8.39
N GLU A 1113 -2.22 -43.92 8.00
CA GLU A 1113 -1.08 -44.36 8.83
C GLU A 1113 -0.89 -43.51 10.10
N PHE A 1114 -1.46 -42.30 10.13
CA PHE A 1114 -1.38 -41.38 11.28
C PHE A 1114 -2.59 -41.45 12.21
N ARG A 1115 -3.52 -42.40 12.02
CA ARG A 1115 -4.59 -42.65 12.99
C ARG A 1115 -4.03 -42.99 14.37
N GLY A 1116 -4.69 -42.52 15.41
CA GLY A 1116 -4.20 -42.55 16.79
C GLY A 1116 -3.24 -41.41 17.16
N LYS A 1117 -2.87 -40.53 16.22
CA LYS A 1117 -1.95 -39.40 16.42
C LYS A 1117 -2.62 -38.07 16.06
N VAL A 1118 -2.13 -36.98 16.63
CA VAL A 1118 -2.45 -35.62 16.19
C VAL A 1118 -1.62 -35.31 14.94
N LEU A 1119 -2.27 -34.93 13.85
CA LEU A 1119 -1.62 -34.60 12.59
C LEU A 1119 -1.83 -33.13 12.24
N LEU A 1120 -0.73 -32.39 12.08
CA LEU A 1120 -0.69 -31.03 11.57
C LEU A 1120 -0.20 -31.05 10.12
N ILE A 1121 -1.07 -30.69 9.17
CA ILE A 1121 -0.74 -30.58 7.75
C ILE A 1121 -0.47 -29.11 7.42
N HIS A 1122 0.76 -28.80 7.00
CA HIS A 1122 1.23 -27.47 6.61
C HIS A 1122 1.41 -27.37 5.10
N THR A 1123 0.72 -26.45 4.44
CA THR A 1123 0.69 -26.35 2.96
C THR A 1123 1.49 -25.15 2.45
N TRP A 1124 2.75 -25.39 2.04
CA TRP A 1124 3.79 -24.35 1.95
C TRP A 1124 3.97 -23.67 0.57
N HIS A 1125 2.90 -23.54 -0.19
CA HIS A 1125 2.92 -22.87 -1.51
C HIS A 1125 2.04 -21.63 -1.61
N LEU A 1126 1.31 -21.32 -0.54
CA LEU A 1126 0.35 -20.22 -0.44
C LEU A 1126 0.60 -19.36 0.81
N ASP A 1127 1.64 -19.68 1.59
CA ASP A 1127 1.87 -19.19 2.94
C ASP A 1127 2.79 -17.98 3.02
N GLY A 1128 2.53 -17.11 3.99
CA GLY A 1128 3.51 -16.15 4.46
C GLY A 1128 4.64 -16.84 5.22
N GLN A 1129 5.88 -16.33 5.13
CA GLN A 1129 7.05 -16.90 5.80
C GLN A 1129 6.83 -17.21 7.30
N GLN A 1130 5.96 -16.45 7.97
CA GLN A 1130 5.62 -16.57 9.37
C GLN A 1130 4.91 -17.90 9.73
N MET A 1131 4.07 -18.46 8.85
CA MET A 1131 3.39 -19.73 9.14
C MET A 1131 4.34 -20.92 8.99
N SER A 1132 5.16 -20.95 7.93
CA SER A 1132 6.28 -21.89 7.80
C SER A 1132 7.18 -21.93 9.04
N ASP A 1133 7.46 -20.77 9.63
CA ASP A 1133 8.32 -20.66 10.81
C ASP A 1133 7.57 -21.08 12.11
N ALA A 1134 6.26 -20.86 12.21
CA ALA A 1134 5.43 -21.34 13.33
C ALA A 1134 5.14 -22.85 13.28
N ALA A 1135 4.86 -23.41 12.09
CA ALA A 1135 4.72 -24.86 11.90
C ALA A 1135 6.00 -25.59 12.29
N LYS A 1136 7.16 -25.03 11.92
CA LYS A 1136 8.46 -25.50 12.41
C LYS A 1136 8.61 -25.36 13.93
N GLN A 1137 8.11 -24.28 14.53
CA GLN A 1137 8.19 -24.13 16.00
C GLN A 1137 7.41 -25.25 16.73
N ILE A 1138 6.25 -25.67 16.21
CA ILE A 1138 5.54 -26.86 16.73
C ILE A 1138 6.37 -28.13 16.54
N GLU A 1139 6.96 -28.29 15.36
CA GLU A 1139 7.81 -29.44 15.02
C GLU A 1139 9.04 -29.56 15.94
N ASP A 1140 9.70 -28.45 16.25
CA ASP A 1140 10.83 -28.37 17.20
C ASP A 1140 10.38 -28.54 18.67
N GLU A 1141 9.20 -28.06 19.05
CA GLU A 1141 8.65 -28.15 20.42
C GLU A 1141 8.15 -29.55 20.78
N TYR A 1142 7.55 -30.25 19.82
CA TYR A 1142 7.10 -31.64 19.96
C TYR A 1142 8.12 -32.65 19.41
N ALA A 1143 9.36 -32.24 19.14
CA ALA A 1143 10.42 -33.11 18.63
C ALA A 1143 10.66 -34.31 19.57
N GLY A 1144 10.43 -35.52 19.04
CA GLY A 1144 10.52 -36.79 19.79
C GLY A 1144 9.21 -37.24 20.45
N ASN A 1145 8.12 -36.49 20.34
CA ASN A 1145 6.79 -36.94 20.76
C ASN A 1145 6.05 -37.59 19.58
N GLU A 1146 6.06 -38.93 19.53
CA GLU A 1146 5.43 -39.69 18.45
C GLU A 1146 3.91 -39.52 18.29
N GLN A 1147 3.25 -38.83 19.24
CA GLN A 1147 1.82 -38.52 19.19
C GLN A 1147 1.50 -37.28 18.33
N VAL A 1148 2.49 -36.44 17.99
CA VAL A 1148 2.31 -35.26 17.13
C VAL A 1148 3.13 -35.41 15.86
N ILE A 1149 2.45 -35.43 14.72
CA ILE A 1149 3.08 -35.49 13.41
C ILE A 1149 2.88 -34.16 12.69
N VAL A 1150 3.97 -33.54 12.25
CA VAL A 1150 3.93 -32.38 11.35
C VAL A 1150 4.27 -32.86 9.94
N LEU A 1151 3.37 -32.56 9.00
CA LEU A 1151 3.45 -32.96 7.60
C LEU A 1151 3.47 -31.71 6.71
N HIS A 1152 4.60 -31.44 6.05
CA HIS A 1152 4.77 -30.31 5.15
C HIS A 1152 4.50 -30.73 3.69
N VAL A 1153 3.42 -30.22 3.10
CA VAL A 1153 2.91 -30.65 1.77
C VAL A 1153 3.12 -29.57 0.70
N GLY A 1154 3.89 -29.91 -0.34
CA GLY A 1154 4.05 -29.11 -1.55
C GLY A 1154 3.00 -29.46 -2.61
N ILE A 1155 2.13 -28.51 -2.95
CA ILE A 1155 0.92 -28.78 -3.77
C ILE A 1155 1.17 -28.66 -5.29
N GLN A 1156 2.19 -27.90 -5.71
CA GLN A 1156 2.50 -27.66 -7.13
C GLN A 1156 4.01 -27.72 -7.42
N THR A 1157 4.76 -28.50 -6.63
CA THR A 1157 6.22 -28.46 -6.63
C THR A 1157 6.87 -29.71 -7.21
N LEU A 1158 7.97 -29.51 -7.92
CA LEU A 1158 8.90 -30.58 -8.27
C LEU A 1158 9.56 -31.14 -7.01
N LYS A 1159 9.73 -32.47 -6.97
CA LYS A 1159 10.34 -33.23 -5.86
C LYS A 1159 11.67 -32.63 -5.40
N ASP A 1160 12.56 -32.34 -6.34
CA ASP A 1160 13.90 -31.80 -6.07
C ASP A 1160 13.88 -30.38 -5.50
N TRP A 1161 12.89 -29.56 -5.88
CA TRP A 1161 12.71 -28.22 -5.31
C TRP A 1161 12.15 -28.32 -3.89
N ALA A 1162 11.16 -29.18 -3.67
CA ALA A 1162 10.61 -29.44 -2.33
C ALA A 1162 11.68 -29.98 -1.36
N ALA A 1163 12.58 -30.84 -1.83
CA ALA A 1163 13.72 -31.30 -1.05
C ALA A 1163 14.65 -30.17 -0.62
N ARG A 1164 15.02 -29.26 -1.53
CA ARG A 1164 15.85 -28.09 -1.22
C ARG A 1164 15.17 -27.14 -0.23
N ILE A 1165 13.84 -26.98 -0.29
CA ILE A 1165 13.10 -26.14 0.67
C ILE A 1165 13.07 -26.78 2.06
N ALA A 1166 12.78 -28.08 2.15
CA ALA A 1166 12.77 -28.81 3.42
C ALA A 1166 14.15 -28.80 4.09
N GLU A 1167 15.23 -29.04 3.33
CA GLU A 1167 16.61 -28.95 3.80
C GLU A 1167 16.94 -27.53 4.29
N LYS A 1168 16.61 -26.51 3.49
CA LYS A 1168 16.89 -25.10 3.83
C LYS A 1168 16.12 -24.58 5.02
N LYS A 1169 14.84 -24.95 5.17
CA LYS A 1169 14.04 -24.69 6.36
C LYS A 1169 14.48 -25.56 7.55
N ALA A 1170 15.26 -26.61 7.29
CA ALA A 1170 15.63 -27.65 8.25
C ALA A 1170 14.39 -28.19 8.98
N TRP A 1171 13.38 -28.58 8.20
CA TRP A 1171 12.23 -29.35 8.67
C TRP A 1171 12.67 -30.79 8.93
N ARG A 1172 12.34 -31.33 10.10
CA ARG A 1172 12.49 -32.75 10.48
C ARG A 1172 11.16 -33.49 10.40
N GLY A 1173 10.04 -32.75 10.31
CA GLY A 1173 8.72 -33.28 10.03
C GLY A 1173 8.66 -33.96 8.67
N ILE A 1174 7.62 -34.77 8.46
CA ILE A 1174 7.47 -35.51 7.20
C ILE A 1174 7.24 -34.49 6.10
N SER A 1175 8.08 -34.53 5.06
CA SER A 1175 7.94 -33.65 3.90
C SER A 1175 7.46 -34.47 2.71
N ALA A 1176 6.40 -34.00 2.07
CA ALA A 1176 5.74 -34.66 0.96
C ALA A 1176 5.34 -33.66 -0.12
N ILE A 1177 5.12 -34.19 -1.32
CA ILE A 1177 4.48 -33.49 -2.44
C ILE A 1177 3.22 -34.24 -2.84
N GLY A 1178 2.32 -33.55 -3.56
CA GLY A 1178 1.32 -34.27 -4.34
C GLY A 1178 1.98 -35.18 -5.39
N ALA A 1179 1.35 -36.32 -5.71
CA ALA A 1179 1.83 -37.28 -6.72
C ALA A 1179 1.75 -36.73 -8.18
N ALA A 1180 2.52 -35.67 -8.47
CA ALA A 1180 2.35 -34.84 -9.65
C ALA A 1180 2.79 -35.50 -10.98
N GLU A 1181 3.63 -36.54 -10.94
CA GLU A 1181 4.03 -37.30 -12.13
C GLU A 1181 2.84 -37.98 -12.85
N TYR A 1182 1.68 -38.08 -12.19
CA TYR A 1182 0.44 -38.65 -12.74
C TYR A 1182 -0.72 -37.64 -12.84
N ALA A 1183 -0.45 -36.33 -12.93
CA ALA A 1183 -1.46 -35.26 -13.06
C ALA A 1183 -2.38 -35.32 -14.31
N LYS A 1184 -2.31 -36.40 -15.11
CA LYS A 1184 -3.21 -36.67 -16.24
C LYS A 1184 -4.47 -37.48 -15.88
N GLN A 1185 -4.59 -38.04 -14.66
CA GLN A 1185 -5.67 -39.00 -14.33
C GLN A 1185 -6.42 -38.79 -13.00
N TYR A 1186 -6.07 -37.81 -12.15
CA TYR A 1186 -6.68 -37.68 -10.81
C TYR A 1186 -7.81 -36.64 -10.71
N ASP A 1187 -8.75 -36.91 -9.80
CA ASP A 1187 -9.92 -36.08 -9.50
C ASP A 1187 -9.52 -34.74 -8.83
N PRO A 1188 -9.79 -33.57 -9.46
CA PRO A 1188 -9.54 -32.27 -8.87
C PRO A 1188 -10.32 -32.02 -7.57
N ALA A 1189 -11.42 -32.73 -7.30
CA ALA A 1189 -12.25 -32.52 -6.12
C ALA A 1189 -11.48 -32.76 -4.81
N ALA A 1190 -10.60 -33.76 -4.74
CA ALA A 1190 -9.85 -34.08 -3.52
C ALA A 1190 -8.85 -32.98 -3.14
N TRP A 1191 -8.09 -32.46 -4.11
CA TRP A 1191 -7.17 -31.34 -3.89
C TRP A 1191 -7.90 -30.01 -3.65
N ASN A 1192 -9.01 -29.78 -4.35
CA ASN A 1192 -9.84 -28.59 -4.12
C ASN A 1192 -10.55 -28.64 -2.75
N ALA A 1193 -10.79 -29.82 -2.18
CA ALA A 1193 -11.37 -29.98 -0.84
C ALA A 1193 -10.45 -29.48 0.28
N TRP A 1194 -9.12 -29.51 0.06
CA TRP A 1194 -8.13 -28.83 0.91
C TRP A 1194 -8.04 -27.30 0.61
N ARG A 1195 -8.87 -26.80 -0.33
CA ARG A 1195 -9.04 -25.39 -0.76
C ARG A 1195 -7.78 -24.69 -1.29
N CYS A 1196 -6.91 -25.42 -1.98
CA CYS A 1196 -5.61 -24.97 -2.49
C CYS A 1196 -5.63 -23.91 -3.63
N ASN A 1197 -6.69 -23.11 -3.81
CA ASN A 1197 -6.76 -22.04 -4.81
C ASN A 1197 -7.12 -20.69 -4.15
N TYR A 1198 -6.14 -19.78 -4.15
CA TYR A 1198 -6.22 -18.34 -3.84
C TYR A 1198 -6.77 -17.86 -2.48
N SER A 1199 -7.29 -18.73 -1.61
CA SER A 1199 -7.66 -18.34 -0.22
C SER A 1199 -7.77 -19.54 0.74
N ALA A 1200 -6.71 -20.36 0.82
CA ALA A 1200 -6.65 -21.52 1.72
C ALA A 1200 -6.27 -21.13 3.16
N PRO A 1201 -6.65 -21.91 4.19
CA PRO A 1201 -5.91 -21.90 5.47
C PRO A 1201 -4.53 -22.53 5.26
N GLU A 1202 -3.48 -21.92 5.82
CA GLU A 1202 -2.09 -22.35 5.62
C GLU A 1202 -1.74 -23.66 6.40
N CYS A 1203 -2.55 -24.00 7.42
CA CYS A 1203 -2.44 -25.20 8.24
C CYS A 1203 -3.80 -25.88 8.49
N LEU A 1204 -3.83 -27.22 8.47
CA LEU A 1204 -4.97 -28.07 8.89
C LEU A 1204 -4.56 -28.91 10.11
N LEU A 1205 -5.38 -28.93 11.16
CA LEU A 1205 -5.15 -29.74 12.36
C LEU A 1205 -6.18 -30.87 12.48
N VAL A 1206 -5.69 -32.08 12.70
CA VAL A 1206 -6.44 -33.33 12.66
C VAL A 1206 -6.28 -34.06 14.00
N ASP A 1207 -7.37 -34.64 14.51
CA ASP A 1207 -7.37 -35.43 15.74
C ASP A 1207 -6.94 -36.89 15.56
N ARG A 1208 -6.86 -37.61 16.68
CA ARG A 1208 -6.50 -39.05 16.73
C ARG A 1208 -7.48 -39.94 15.94
N ASP A 1209 -8.71 -39.51 15.69
CA ASP A 1209 -9.70 -40.23 14.87
C ASP A 1209 -9.51 -40.00 13.36
N GLY A 1210 -8.62 -39.09 12.96
CA GLY A 1210 -8.44 -38.67 11.58
C GLY A 1210 -9.46 -37.63 11.08
N LYS A 1211 -10.12 -36.91 12.00
CA LYS A 1211 -11.09 -35.84 11.68
C LYS A 1211 -10.42 -34.47 11.76
N LEU A 1212 -10.79 -33.58 10.85
CA LEU A 1212 -10.35 -32.19 10.86
C LEU A 1212 -10.97 -31.47 12.07
N VAL A 1213 -10.15 -30.98 13.01
CA VAL A 1213 -10.61 -30.26 14.20
C VAL A 1213 -10.38 -28.75 14.16
N ALA A 1214 -9.37 -28.28 13.42
CA ALA A 1214 -9.16 -26.86 13.20
C ALA A 1214 -8.53 -26.56 11.83
N ARG A 1215 -8.76 -25.34 11.36
CA ARG A 1215 -8.11 -24.74 10.19
C ARG A 1215 -7.46 -23.46 10.65
N ILE A 1216 -6.18 -23.28 10.33
CA ILE A 1216 -5.34 -22.29 11.00
C ILE A 1216 -4.68 -21.43 9.92
N SER A 1217 -4.95 -20.12 9.99
CA SER A 1217 -4.54 -19.11 9.00
C SER A 1217 -3.82 -17.92 9.65
N LYS A 1218 -3.46 -18.07 10.93
CA LYS A 1218 -2.70 -17.11 11.73
C LYS A 1218 -1.65 -17.89 12.54
N PRO A 1219 -0.35 -17.52 12.48
CA PRO A 1219 0.70 -18.23 13.21
C PRO A 1219 0.46 -18.35 14.72
N ASP A 1220 -0.07 -17.31 15.35
CA ASP A 1220 -0.27 -17.26 16.81
C ASP A 1220 -1.33 -18.25 17.32
N ASP A 1221 -2.34 -18.56 16.49
CA ASP A 1221 -3.41 -19.50 16.85
C ASP A 1221 -2.92 -20.97 16.78
N LEU A 1222 -1.85 -21.24 16.05
CA LEU A 1222 -1.35 -22.60 15.77
C LEU A 1222 -0.92 -23.33 17.04
N LYS A 1223 -0.08 -22.68 17.86
CA LYS A 1223 0.47 -23.26 19.08
C LYS A 1223 -0.61 -23.59 20.11
N LYS A 1224 -1.60 -22.71 20.24
CA LYS A 1224 -2.73 -22.94 21.14
C LYS A 1224 -3.57 -24.12 20.65
N ALA A 1225 -3.93 -24.19 19.37
CA ALA A 1225 -4.75 -25.26 18.83
C ALA A 1225 -4.13 -26.65 19.01
N VAL A 1226 -2.81 -26.79 18.80
CA VAL A 1226 -2.09 -28.06 19.03
C VAL A 1226 -2.06 -28.43 20.52
N ALA A 1227 -1.79 -27.46 21.42
CA ALA A 1227 -1.79 -27.70 22.86
C ALA A 1227 -3.19 -28.07 23.41
N ASP A 1228 -4.24 -27.36 22.97
CA ASP A 1228 -5.63 -27.62 23.34
C ASP A 1228 -6.09 -29.01 22.88
N LEU A 1229 -5.58 -29.51 21.75
CA LEU A 1229 -5.87 -30.86 21.25
C LEU A 1229 -5.07 -31.93 22.00
N MET A 1230 -3.80 -31.67 22.30
CA MET A 1230 -2.94 -32.58 23.07
C MET A 1230 -3.34 -32.71 24.55
N SER A 1231 -4.03 -31.71 25.10
CA SER A 1231 -4.59 -31.76 26.46
C SER A 1231 -5.87 -32.62 26.58
N LYS A 1232 -6.44 -33.07 25.46
CA LYS A 1232 -7.60 -33.97 25.45
C LYS A 1232 -7.14 -35.44 25.45
N PRO A 1233 -7.85 -36.32 26.19
CA PRO A 1233 -7.55 -37.76 26.24
C PRO A 1233 -7.70 -38.41 24.86
#